data_AF-A0A1A3U514-F1
#
_entry.id   AF-A0A1A3U514-F1
#
_cell.length_a   1.000
_cell.length_b   1.000
_cell.length_c   1.000
_cell.angle_alpha   90.00
_cell.angle_beta   90.00
_cell.angle_gamma   90.00
#
_symmetry.space_group_name_H-M   'P 1'
#
loop_
_entity.id
_entity.type
_entity.pdbx_description
1 polymer ?
#
loop_
_entity_poly.entity_id
_entity_poly.type
_entity_poly.pdbx_seq_one_letter_code
_entity_poly.pdbx_strand_id
1 'polypeptide(L)'
;MSHHTNTRRVSRAAGAASAVGAFLAFGMAPLTAAPPAQADEFDWIADLFDSSAWLAAGPADGETFDWTSMIDQWFYDPIHTSMENWINSDFGAMVNGWINTSSGQFLIGDGAAGTEANPDGGNGGLWFGDGGNGWDSTEADVAGGNGGNAPGWLGDGGAGGTGGAGANGGNGGSGGIWMGNGGAGGAATEAVVNGGTGGNGGNASAWFFGNGGDGGLGAAGAAGVAGTYANGGDGNGTGGGNGGNGGNGGRSSFMFGNGGNAGDAGDAGAGGNGATGTADHVNGGDGGNGGWSGGSAGAAGGRGSSIYTSPMYGHVGQAGVAGDGGAGGNGGNAHQDDTGHYLGNGGNGSFGGDAGSGDGAHGGNGGNGGTGLNGGNGGSAGSNWNYTSGNGGNGGNGGDATAGQAGNGGEGGYAMGGASGSGGNGGNGATDDAGIKTIGGNGGNAGFIGGNLTGGAGGNGGTGTYAGGNGGAGGAGGGNGGNGGTSTGWNDGTGTIWSRGGNGGDGGSGVIGYAPRAGGAGGAGGAGGDGATGTGVVSVGGNGGSGGSGGGTSGGNAAGNGGSGGSGGSGTASGGNGGAGGAGGTASVPFTGGTGGVAGNGGAGGAGGNSSGVATPTDNPYGLGPSHAGNGGDGGLGGTGTIGASGSGGAGGTGGNAHGTVNAGNGGNGGAGGTGSVGAPAASPAHASGGDGHDGGTAGNGGQGGAGGNAESGNGGNGGTGGAGGTGGAGSMGGNGGTDSAGNTLLGGNGGDGGTGGNGAAGGAGGTSANGTSGATGAAGAAGVGGAGGAGGTGTPEGQPGTVGGSGQPGS
;
A
#
# COMPACT_ATOMS: atom_id res chain seq x y z
N MET A 1 -49.90 -5.62 15.23
CA MET A 1 -49.55 -4.39 14.47
C MET A 1 -48.10 -4.58 14.04
N SER A 2 -47.77 -5.26 12.93
CA SER A 2 -47.88 -4.83 11.52
C SER A 2 -47.23 -3.44 11.33
N HIS A 3 -46.19 -3.18 10.53
CA HIS A 3 -45.72 -3.76 9.27
C HIS A 3 -44.18 -3.55 9.10
N HIS A 4 -43.44 -4.57 8.65
CA HIS A 4 -42.77 -4.72 7.34
C HIS A 4 -41.33 -4.17 7.21
N THR A 5 -40.36 -5.08 7.37
CA THR A 5 -39.03 -5.03 6.74
C THR A 5 -38.98 -6.09 5.65
N ASN A 6 -38.61 -5.71 4.43
CA ASN A 6 -38.46 -6.63 3.31
C ASN A 6 -36.96 -6.84 3.02
N THR A 7 -36.44 -7.99 3.43
CA THR A 7 -35.15 -8.55 3.01
C THR A 7 -35.43 -9.81 2.20
N ARG A 8 -34.90 -9.92 0.97
CA ARG A 8 -34.62 -11.23 0.37
C ARG A 8 -33.36 -11.21 -0.49
N ARG A 9 -32.39 -11.98 -0.02
CA ARG A 9 -31.35 -12.68 -0.78
C ARG A 9 -31.98 -13.78 -1.66
N VAL A 10 -31.12 -14.35 -2.52
CA VAL A 10 -30.99 -15.77 -2.90
C VAL A 10 -31.34 -16.11 -4.36
N SER A 11 -30.29 -16.26 -5.16
CA SER A 11 -29.85 -17.42 -5.96
C SER A 11 -30.77 -18.23 -6.90
N ARG A 12 -30.12 -18.56 -8.04
CA ARG A 12 -29.98 -19.87 -8.73
C ARG A 12 -30.94 -20.24 -9.88
N ALA A 13 -30.27 -20.72 -10.94
CA ALA A 13 -30.48 -21.96 -11.69
C ALA A 13 -31.11 -21.92 -13.11
N ALA A 14 -30.35 -22.57 -14.00
CA ALA A 14 -30.62 -23.25 -15.27
C ALA A 14 -32.08 -23.63 -15.63
N GLY A 15 -32.35 -23.64 -16.94
CA GLY A 15 -33.47 -24.38 -17.54
C GLY A 15 -33.50 -24.29 -19.06
N ALA A 16 -33.06 -25.37 -19.73
CA ALA A 16 -33.36 -25.64 -21.14
C ALA A 16 -34.82 -26.12 -21.30
N ALA A 17 -35.51 -25.73 -22.37
CA ALA A 17 -36.75 -26.37 -22.81
C ALA A 17 -36.97 -26.23 -24.32
N SER A 18 -37.36 -27.35 -24.92
CA SER A 18 -37.67 -27.63 -26.31
C SER A 18 -39.14 -27.33 -26.67
N ALA A 19 -39.43 -27.08 -27.95
CA ALA A 19 -40.73 -27.41 -28.55
C ALA A 19 -40.64 -27.51 -30.09
N VAL A 20 -41.23 -28.58 -30.62
CA VAL A 20 -41.38 -28.98 -32.03
C VAL A 20 -42.84 -28.81 -32.45
N GLY A 21 -43.07 -28.38 -33.70
CA GLY A 21 -44.08 -29.00 -34.59
C GLY A 21 -45.30 -28.19 -35.05
N ALA A 22 -45.40 -27.96 -36.38
CA ALA A 22 -46.47 -28.39 -37.31
C ALA A 22 -46.44 -27.52 -38.60
N PHE A 23 -46.07 -27.97 -39.83
CA PHE A 23 -46.60 -28.94 -40.82
C PHE A 23 -47.71 -28.45 -41.79
N LEU A 24 -47.40 -28.59 -43.09
CA LEU A 24 -48.21 -28.88 -44.32
C LEU A 24 -47.97 -27.84 -45.43
N ALA A 25 -47.42 -28.11 -46.63
CA ALA A 25 -47.42 -29.21 -47.60
C ALA A 25 -48.05 -28.74 -48.93
N PHE A 26 -47.29 -28.76 -50.02
CA PHE A 26 -47.80 -29.06 -51.36
C PHE A 26 -46.67 -29.65 -52.22
N GLY A 27 -46.98 -30.72 -52.96
CA GLY A 27 -46.00 -31.54 -53.67
C GLY A 27 -46.05 -31.46 -55.20
N MET A 28 -45.31 -32.42 -55.78
CA MET A 28 -45.22 -32.87 -57.18
C MET A 28 -44.15 -32.19 -58.07
N ALA A 29 -43.06 -32.94 -58.29
CA ALA A 29 -42.09 -32.79 -59.39
C ALA A 29 -42.65 -33.44 -60.70
N PRO A 30 -42.09 -33.25 -61.92
CA PRO A 30 -40.72 -33.70 -62.23
C PRO A 30 -39.86 -32.83 -63.19
N LEU A 31 -38.56 -32.93 -62.93
CA LEU A 31 -37.34 -32.83 -63.76
C LEU A 31 -37.38 -32.44 -65.26
N THR A 32 -36.36 -31.63 -65.58
CA THR A 32 -35.55 -31.46 -66.81
C THR A 32 -35.95 -30.38 -67.83
N ALA A 33 -35.21 -29.26 -67.78
CA ALA A 33 -34.49 -28.74 -68.95
C ALA A 33 -33.39 -27.75 -68.49
N ALA A 34 -32.14 -28.10 -68.81
CA ALA A 34 -30.90 -27.31 -68.89
C ALA A 34 -30.59 -26.28 -67.77
N PRO A 35 -29.41 -26.34 -67.11
CA PRO A 35 -28.86 -25.15 -66.46
C PRO A 35 -28.62 -24.10 -67.56
N PRO A 36 -29.30 -22.94 -67.54
CA PRO A 36 -28.72 -21.78 -68.17
C PRO A 36 -27.48 -21.41 -67.35
N ALA A 37 -26.39 -21.11 -68.05
CA ALA A 37 -25.12 -20.70 -67.50
C ALA A 37 -25.30 -19.81 -66.26
N GLN A 38 -24.75 -20.27 -65.12
CA GLN A 38 -24.62 -19.47 -63.92
C GLN A 38 -23.60 -18.37 -64.26
N ALA A 39 -24.11 -17.18 -64.55
CA ALA A 39 -23.32 -15.96 -64.61
C ALA A 39 -23.44 -15.26 -63.24
N ASP A 40 -23.22 -16.01 -62.16
CA ASP A 40 -23.40 -15.54 -60.77
C ASP A 40 -22.07 -15.54 -59.99
N GLU A 41 -20.93 -15.49 -60.70
CA GLU A 41 -19.58 -15.50 -60.09
C GLU A 41 -19.05 -14.07 -59.78
N PHE A 42 -19.79 -13.04 -60.20
CA PHE A 42 -19.38 -11.63 -60.06
C PHE A 42 -20.38 -10.75 -59.28
N ASP A 43 -21.48 -11.31 -58.78
CA ASP A 43 -22.51 -10.54 -58.06
C ASP A 43 -22.01 -10.01 -56.70
N TRP A 44 -21.08 -10.73 -56.05
CA TRP A 44 -20.45 -10.25 -54.82
C TRP A 44 -19.49 -9.07 -55.04
N ILE A 45 -18.88 -8.96 -56.24
CA ILE A 45 -18.05 -7.81 -56.61
C ILE A 45 -18.94 -6.58 -56.83
N ALA A 46 -20.16 -6.76 -57.35
CA ALA A 46 -21.13 -5.68 -57.52
C ALA A 46 -21.73 -5.22 -56.19
N ASP A 47 -22.08 -6.15 -55.29
CA ASP A 47 -22.61 -5.85 -53.94
C ASP A 47 -21.55 -5.23 -53.02
N LEU A 48 -20.26 -5.55 -53.19
CA LEU A 48 -19.14 -4.93 -52.48
C LEU A 48 -18.96 -3.43 -52.78
N PHE A 49 -19.47 -2.95 -53.93
CA PHE A 49 -19.44 -1.53 -54.31
C PHE A 49 -20.82 -0.84 -54.26
N ASP A 50 -21.87 -1.52 -53.77
CA ASP A 50 -23.18 -0.91 -53.57
C ASP A 50 -23.24 -0.12 -52.24
N SER A 51 -23.03 1.20 -52.36
CA SER A 51 -23.12 2.17 -51.25
C SER A 51 -24.47 2.19 -50.51
N SER A 52 -25.54 1.57 -51.06
CA SER A 52 -26.87 1.54 -50.43
C SER A 52 -27.04 0.44 -49.38
N ALA A 53 -26.20 -0.59 -49.40
CA ALA A 53 -26.10 -1.59 -48.32
C ALA A 53 -25.38 -1.05 -47.08
N TRP A 54 -24.53 -0.02 -47.25
CA TRP A 54 -23.78 0.67 -46.18
C TRP A 54 -24.56 1.73 -45.40
N LEU A 55 -25.80 2.06 -45.80
CA LEU A 55 -26.54 3.22 -45.25
C LEU A 55 -27.73 2.86 -44.33
N ALA A 56 -27.78 1.64 -43.79
CA ALA A 56 -28.79 1.24 -42.81
C ALA A 56 -28.31 1.54 -41.37
N ALA A 57 -28.49 2.78 -40.92
CA ALA A 57 -28.18 3.18 -39.55
C ALA A 57 -29.09 2.45 -38.52
N GLY A 58 -28.49 1.59 -37.69
CA GLY A 58 -29.09 1.12 -36.43
C GLY A 58 -29.04 2.22 -35.36
N PRO A 59 -29.90 2.16 -34.33
CA PRO A 59 -29.98 3.21 -33.33
C PRO A 59 -28.65 3.32 -32.57
N ALA A 60 -28.05 4.51 -32.64
CA ALA A 60 -26.88 4.88 -31.87
C ALA A 60 -27.26 4.91 -30.38
N ASP A 61 -26.79 3.93 -29.61
CA ASP A 61 -26.56 4.15 -28.19
C ASP A 61 -25.49 5.25 -28.05
N GLY A 62 -25.62 6.09 -27.04
CA GLY A 62 -24.84 7.32 -26.83
C GLY A 62 -23.34 7.13 -26.52
N GLU A 63 -22.70 6.16 -27.16
CA GLU A 63 -21.28 5.93 -27.19
C GLU A 63 -20.62 6.87 -28.21
N THR A 64 -19.41 7.32 -27.91
CA THR A 64 -18.59 8.14 -28.79
C THR A 64 -18.40 7.46 -30.16
N PHE A 65 -18.64 8.19 -31.25
CA PHE A 65 -18.49 7.73 -32.63
C PHE A 65 -17.01 7.35 -32.96
N ASP A 66 -16.76 6.08 -33.31
CA ASP A 66 -15.42 5.50 -33.58
C ASP A 66 -15.31 4.95 -35.02
N TRP A 67 -14.41 5.51 -35.83
CA TRP A 67 -14.18 5.01 -37.20
C TRP A 67 -13.44 3.68 -37.23
N THR A 68 -12.65 3.35 -36.21
CA THR A 68 -11.87 2.11 -36.21
C THR A 68 -12.77 0.89 -36.15
N SER A 69 -13.68 0.82 -35.18
CA SER A 69 -14.69 -0.25 -35.10
C SER A 69 -15.56 -0.32 -36.35
N MET A 70 -15.90 0.82 -36.96
CA MET A 70 -16.70 0.82 -38.17
C MET A 70 -15.93 0.30 -39.39
N ILE A 71 -14.67 0.71 -39.57
CA ILE A 71 -13.83 0.22 -40.66
C ILE A 71 -13.53 -1.28 -40.48
N ASP A 72 -13.27 -1.73 -39.25
CA ASP A 72 -13.06 -3.14 -38.94
C ASP A 72 -14.28 -3.97 -39.37
N GLN A 73 -15.45 -3.65 -38.80
CA GLN A 73 -16.66 -4.45 -38.94
C GLN A 73 -17.32 -4.36 -40.33
N TRP A 74 -17.28 -3.20 -40.98
CA TRP A 74 -18.04 -2.94 -42.21
C TRP A 74 -17.17 -2.90 -43.48
N PHE A 75 -15.85 -2.85 -43.34
CA PHE A 75 -14.94 -2.76 -44.48
C PHE A 75 -13.84 -3.82 -44.46
N TYR A 76 -13.10 -4.00 -43.36
CA TYR A 76 -12.01 -4.96 -43.30
C TYR A 76 -12.50 -6.40 -43.21
N ASP A 77 -13.33 -6.75 -42.21
CA ASP A 77 -13.81 -8.12 -41.99
C ASP A 77 -14.48 -8.73 -43.23
N PRO A 78 -15.34 -8.02 -44.00
CA PRO A 78 -15.95 -8.58 -45.20
C PRO A 78 -14.94 -8.85 -46.34
N ILE A 79 -13.97 -7.96 -46.52
CA ILE A 79 -12.93 -8.10 -47.55
C ILE A 79 -11.97 -9.22 -47.18
N HIS A 80 -11.54 -9.27 -45.91
CA HIS A 80 -10.69 -10.33 -45.37
C HIS A 80 -11.37 -11.69 -45.47
N THR A 81 -12.62 -11.81 -45.04
CA THR A 81 -13.42 -13.04 -45.18
C THR A 81 -13.55 -13.48 -46.64
N SER A 82 -13.75 -12.55 -47.57
CA SER A 82 -13.86 -12.86 -49.00
C SER A 82 -12.52 -13.35 -49.58
N MET A 83 -11.41 -12.74 -49.15
CA MET A 83 -10.05 -13.18 -49.48
C MET A 83 -9.78 -14.59 -48.96
N GLU A 84 -10.10 -14.86 -47.69
CA GLU A 84 -9.93 -16.18 -47.07
C GLU A 84 -10.76 -17.26 -47.77
N ASN A 85 -12.01 -16.95 -48.12
CA ASN A 85 -12.86 -17.86 -48.88
C ASN A 85 -12.29 -18.15 -50.29
N TRP A 86 -11.66 -17.16 -50.94
CA TRP A 86 -10.97 -17.38 -52.21
C TRP A 86 -9.75 -18.29 -52.02
N ILE A 87 -8.85 -17.94 -51.10
CA ILE A 87 -7.59 -18.65 -50.83
C ILE A 87 -7.86 -20.13 -50.52
N ASN A 88 -8.90 -20.39 -49.73
CA ASN A 88 -9.25 -21.73 -49.24
C ASN A 88 -10.24 -22.50 -50.15
N SER A 89 -10.72 -21.91 -51.26
CA SER A 89 -11.57 -22.61 -52.23
C SER A 89 -10.78 -23.53 -53.16
N ASP A 90 -11.38 -24.63 -53.63
CA ASP A 90 -10.74 -25.57 -54.56
C ASP A 90 -10.23 -24.87 -55.85
N PHE A 91 -11.04 -23.95 -56.39
CA PHE A 91 -10.68 -23.22 -57.60
C PHE A 91 -9.61 -22.16 -57.32
N GLY A 92 -9.75 -21.38 -56.24
CA GLY A 92 -8.76 -20.39 -55.85
C GLY A 92 -7.41 -21.02 -55.53
N ALA A 93 -7.38 -22.13 -54.80
CA ALA A 93 -6.16 -22.88 -54.50
C ALA A 93 -5.43 -23.36 -55.78
N MET A 94 -6.18 -23.83 -56.79
CA MET A 94 -5.60 -24.20 -58.10
C MET A 94 -4.96 -22.99 -58.79
N VAL A 95 -5.66 -21.86 -58.83
CA VAL A 95 -5.18 -20.62 -59.46
C VAL A 95 -3.97 -20.06 -58.71
N ASN A 96 -4.06 -19.95 -57.39
CA ASN A 96 -3.00 -19.49 -56.50
C ASN A 96 -1.75 -20.38 -56.62
N GLY A 97 -1.94 -21.71 -56.69
CA GLY A 97 -0.86 -22.67 -56.90
C GLY A 97 -0.13 -22.46 -58.23
N TRP A 98 -0.86 -22.17 -59.31
CA TRP A 98 -0.25 -21.81 -60.60
C TRP A 98 0.50 -20.47 -60.53
N ILE A 99 -0.05 -19.45 -59.88
CA ILE A 99 0.59 -18.13 -59.70
C ILE A 99 1.89 -18.26 -58.90
N ASN A 100 1.87 -18.99 -57.79
CA ASN A 100 3.03 -19.18 -56.94
C ASN A 100 4.12 -20.01 -57.65
N THR A 101 3.73 -21.07 -58.36
CA THR A 101 4.68 -21.92 -59.09
C THR A 101 5.30 -21.19 -60.28
N SER A 102 4.49 -20.42 -61.03
CA SER A 102 4.97 -19.69 -62.22
C SER A 102 5.84 -18.49 -61.85
N SER A 103 5.61 -17.86 -60.70
CA SER A 103 6.44 -16.76 -60.18
C SER A 103 7.69 -17.24 -59.42
N GLY A 104 7.67 -18.47 -58.90
CA GLY A 104 8.73 -19.00 -58.03
C GLY A 104 8.74 -18.39 -56.63
N GLN A 105 7.67 -17.70 -56.24
CA GLN A 105 7.52 -17.05 -54.94
C GLN A 105 6.17 -17.42 -54.30
N PHE A 106 6.09 -17.36 -52.98
CA PHE A 106 4.83 -17.52 -52.25
C PHE A 106 4.08 -16.17 -52.24
N LEU A 107 3.27 -15.93 -53.27
CA LEU A 107 2.60 -14.65 -53.49
C LEU A 107 1.21 -14.61 -52.88
N ILE A 108 0.43 -15.69 -53.03
CA ILE A 108 -0.95 -15.78 -52.55
C ILE A 108 -1.13 -17.06 -51.75
N GLY A 109 -1.58 -16.93 -50.51
CA GLY A 109 -1.95 -18.05 -49.64
C GLY A 109 -1.51 -17.84 -48.21
N ASP A 110 -2.14 -18.60 -47.31
CA ASP A 110 -1.90 -18.47 -45.88
C ASP A 110 -0.63 -19.21 -45.46
N GLY A 111 -0.01 -18.69 -44.42
CA GLY A 111 1.09 -19.33 -43.76
C GLY A 111 0.66 -20.66 -43.13
N ALA A 112 1.51 -21.67 -43.27
CA ALA A 112 1.26 -22.94 -42.60
C ALA A 112 1.26 -22.76 -41.07
N ALA A 113 0.31 -23.38 -40.38
CA ALA A 113 0.34 -23.42 -38.92
C ALA A 113 1.60 -24.14 -38.41
N GLY A 114 2.11 -23.66 -37.30
CA GLY A 114 3.20 -24.27 -36.55
C GLY A 114 2.85 -25.69 -36.11
N THR A 115 3.88 -26.50 -35.94
CA THR A 115 3.80 -27.89 -35.47
C THR A 115 4.88 -28.13 -34.43
N GLU A 116 4.79 -29.21 -33.66
CA GLU A 116 5.84 -29.62 -32.73
C GLU A 116 7.25 -29.63 -33.36
N ALA A 117 7.38 -30.09 -34.62
CA ALA A 117 8.66 -30.13 -35.32
C ALA A 117 9.12 -28.78 -35.90
N ASN A 118 8.18 -27.88 -36.17
CA ASN A 118 8.44 -26.52 -36.65
C ASN A 118 7.47 -25.57 -35.94
N PRO A 119 7.80 -25.12 -34.72
CA PRO A 119 6.84 -24.47 -33.83
C PRO A 119 6.27 -23.17 -34.40
N ASP A 120 7.07 -22.38 -35.10
CA ASP A 120 6.64 -21.11 -35.64
C ASP A 120 5.68 -21.29 -36.84
N GLY A 121 4.65 -20.46 -36.89
CA GLY A 121 3.79 -20.32 -38.05
C GLY A 121 4.54 -19.74 -39.24
N GLY A 122 4.25 -20.28 -40.43
CA GLY A 122 4.79 -19.76 -41.68
C GLY A 122 4.24 -18.37 -41.99
N ASN A 123 4.99 -17.58 -42.76
CA ASN A 123 4.47 -16.29 -43.24
C ASN A 123 3.41 -16.51 -44.33
N GLY A 124 2.44 -15.59 -44.40
CA GLY A 124 1.49 -15.47 -45.51
C GLY A 124 2.14 -15.01 -46.81
N GLY A 125 1.35 -15.02 -47.89
CA GLY A 125 1.78 -14.62 -49.21
C GLY A 125 2.25 -13.17 -49.30
N LEU A 126 3.21 -12.89 -50.19
CA LEU A 126 3.75 -11.54 -50.41
C LEU A 126 2.73 -10.55 -51.00
N TRP A 127 1.59 -11.02 -51.50
CA TRP A 127 0.48 -10.20 -51.99
C TRP A 127 -0.76 -10.33 -51.10
N PHE A 128 -1.24 -11.55 -50.84
CA PHE A 128 -2.43 -11.81 -50.04
C PHE A 128 -2.28 -13.10 -49.24
N GLY A 129 -2.84 -13.09 -48.03
CA GLY A 129 -2.92 -14.26 -47.16
C GLY A 129 -2.40 -13.97 -45.76
N ASP A 130 -2.92 -14.73 -44.82
CA ASP A 130 -2.66 -14.57 -43.40
C ASP A 130 -1.38 -15.27 -42.98
N GLY A 131 -0.81 -14.83 -41.86
CA GLY A 131 0.23 -15.57 -41.18
C GLY A 131 -0.31 -16.83 -40.52
N GLY A 132 0.45 -17.93 -40.55
CA GLY A 132 0.06 -19.15 -39.86
C GLY A 132 0.14 -18.98 -38.34
N ASN A 133 -0.78 -19.60 -37.61
CA ASN A 133 -0.70 -19.63 -36.14
C ASN A 133 0.55 -20.38 -35.68
N GLY A 134 1.17 -19.93 -34.61
CA GLY A 134 2.21 -20.68 -33.91
C GLY A 134 1.65 -21.92 -33.23
N TRP A 135 2.53 -22.89 -32.96
CA TRP A 135 2.17 -24.14 -32.30
C TRP A 135 1.91 -23.94 -30.80
N ASP A 136 0.78 -24.44 -30.32
CA ASP A 136 0.49 -24.58 -28.89
C ASP A 136 1.29 -25.76 -28.33
N SER A 137 2.32 -25.47 -27.55
CA SER A 137 3.15 -26.51 -26.95
C SER A 137 2.42 -27.22 -25.81
N THR A 138 2.41 -28.55 -25.85
CA THR A 138 1.96 -29.40 -24.73
C THR A 138 3.12 -29.98 -23.91
N GLU A 139 4.36 -29.66 -24.28
CA GLU A 139 5.56 -30.17 -23.64
C GLU A 139 6.09 -29.16 -22.60
N ALA A 140 6.40 -29.65 -21.40
CA ALA A 140 6.95 -28.81 -20.34
C ALA A 140 8.27 -28.16 -20.77
N ASP A 141 8.48 -26.91 -20.37
CA ASP A 141 9.63 -26.06 -20.66
C ASP A 141 9.85 -25.77 -22.16
N VAL A 142 8.91 -26.13 -23.04
CA VAL A 142 8.93 -25.82 -24.47
C VAL A 142 7.99 -24.66 -24.78
N ALA A 143 8.56 -23.58 -25.31
CA ALA A 143 7.82 -22.37 -25.64
C ALA A 143 6.82 -22.60 -26.77
N GLY A 144 5.75 -21.80 -26.76
CA GLY A 144 4.82 -21.74 -27.87
C GLY A 144 5.48 -21.16 -29.12
N GLY A 145 5.06 -21.64 -30.28
CA GLY A 145 5.54 -21.12 -31.55
C GLY A 145 5.11 -19.68 -31.77
N ASN A 146 5.93 -18.87 -32.43
CA ASN A 146 5.51 -17.55 -32.86
C ASN A 146 4.51 -17.65 -34.01
N GLY A 147 3.57 -16.73 -34.09
CA GLY A 147 2.72 -16.56 -35.25
C GLY A 147 3.52 -16.04 -36.44
N GLY A 148 3.16 -16.51 -37.63
CA GLY A 148 3.73 -16.05 -38.88
C GLY A 148 3.27 -14.64 -39.22
N ASN A 149 4.08 -13.89 -39.96
CA ASN A 149 3.68 -12.56 -40.41
C ASN A 149 2.84 -12.66 -41.69
N ALA A 150 1.96 -11.68 -41.93
CA ALA A 150 1.34 -11.43 -43.22
C ALA A 150 2.07 -10.27 -43.93
N PRO A 151 3.15 -10.53 -44.71
CA PRO A 151 3.92 -9.47 -45.37
C PRO A 151 3.19 -8.82 -46.55
N GLY A 152 2.05 -9.39 -46.98
CA GLY A 152 1.27 -8.98 -48.13
C GLY A 152 0.51 -7.66 -47.95
N TRP A 153 -0.20 -7.25 -49.00
CA TRP A 153 -1.02 -6.05 -49.02
C TRP A 153 -2.19 -6.15 -48.05
N LEU A 154 -2.89 -7.29 -48.07
CA LEU A 154 -3.93 -7.64 -47.11
C LEU A 154 -3.60 -8.99 -46.46
N GLY A 155 -3.71 -9.03 -45.14
CA GLY A 155 -3.62 -10.25 -44.34
C GLY A 155 -3.39 -9.96 -42.87
N ASP A 156 -3.89 -10.84 -42.02
CA ASP A 156 -3.71 -10.81 -40.58
C ASP A 156 -2.47 -11.59 -40.15
N GLY A 157 -1.76 -11.09 -39.15
CA GLY A 157 -0.68 -11.85 -38.53
C GLY A 157 -1.22 -13.06 -37.79
N GLY A 158 -0.50 -14.19 -37.84
CA GLY A 158 -0.90 -15.40 -37.12
C GLY A 158 -0.81 -15.21 -35.61
N ALA A 159 -1.67 -15.88 -34.85
CA ALA A 159 -1.57 -15.88 -33.39
C ALA A 159 -0.31 -16.63 -32.93
N GLY A 160 0.33 -16.17 -31.86
CA GLY A 160 1.36 -16.93 -31.17
C GLY A 160 0.73 -18.09 -30.39
N GLY A 161 1.40 -19.24 -30.38
CA GLY A 161 0.95 -20.43 -29.67
C GLY A 161 1.20 -20.33 -28.16
N THR A 162 0.42 -21.06 -27.37
CA THR A 162 0.61 -21.15 -25.92
C THR A 162 1.90 -21.90 -25.59
N GLY A 163 2.61 -21.43 -24.55
CA GLY A 163 3.74 -22.17 -23.99
C GLY A 163 3.28 -23.42 -23.25
N GLY A 164 4.08 -24.48 -23.29
CA GLY A 164 3.88 -25.61 -22.38
C GLY A 164 4.22 -25.21 -20.94
N ALA A 165 4.04 -26.15 -20.00
CA ALA A 165 4.19 -25.84 -18.57
C ALA A 165 5.58 -25.21 -18.27
N GLY A 166 5.61 -24.06 -17.60
CA GLY A 166 6.83 -23.31 -17.24
C GLY A 166 7.43 -22.48 -18.39
N ALA A 167 6.91 -22.62 -19.61
CA ALA A 167 7.45 -22.00 -20.80
C ALA A 167 6.69 -20.74 -21.22
N ASN A 168 7.35 -19.94 -22.06
CA ASN A 168 6.77 -18.71 -22.59
C ASN A 168 5.76 -19.00 -23.69
N GLY A 169 4.76 -18.13 -23.83
CA GLY A 169 3.94 -18.08 -25.03
C GLY A 169 4.71 -17.48 -26.22
N GLY A 170 4.34 -17.89 -27.43
CA GLY A 170 4.91 -17.36 -28.67
C GLY A 170 4.39 -15.96 -28.99
N ASN A 171 5.17 -15.14 -29.68
CA ASN A 171 4.70 -13.81 -30.11
C ASN A 171 3.70 -13.95 -31.25
N GLY A 172 2.76 -13.01 -31.35
CA GLY A 172 1.90 -12.86 -32.52
C GLY A 172 2.65 -12.31 -33.72
N GLY A 173 2.22 -12.71 -34.92
CA GLY A 173 2.75 -12.24 -36.19
C GLY A 173 2.27 -10.84 -36.55
N SER A 174 3.05 -10.13 -37.37
CA SER A 174 2.66 -8.81 -37.86
C SER A 174 1.64 -8.90 -39.00
N GLY A 175 0.68 -7.96 -39.03
CA GLY A 175 -0.30 -7.83 -40.11
C GLY A 175 0.23 -7.13 -41.37
N GLY A 176 -0.58 -7.16 -42.43
CA GLY A 176 -0.32 -6.65 -43.77
C GLY A 176 0.14 -5.20 -43.89
N ILE A 177 0.74 -4.84 -45.03
CA ILE A 177 1.34 -3.51 -45.27
C ILE A 177 0.31 -2.44 -45.68
N TRP A 178 -0.86 -2.83 -46.19
CA TRP A 178 -1.91 -1.89 -46.56
C TRP A 178 -3.10 -1.98 -45.62
N MET A 179 -3.62 -3.19 -45.38
CA MET A 179 -4.56 -3.50 -44.31
C MET A 179 -4.21 -4.82 -43.64
N GLY A 180 -4.35 -4.90 -42.32
CA GLY A 180 -4.10 -6.14 -41.59
C GLY A 180 -3.89 -5.92 -40.11
N ASN A 181 -4.54 -6.76 -39.31
CA ASN A 181 -4.38 -6.84 -37.88
C ASN A 181 -3.12 -7.62 -37.51
N GLY A 182 -2.49 -7.26 -36.40
CA GLY A 182 -1.47 -8.09 -35.78
C GLY A 182 -2.09 -9.28 -35.06
N GLY A 183 -1.41 -10.42 -35.07
CA GLY A 183 -1.86 -11.61 -34.35
C GLY A 183 -1.71 -11.44 -32.83
N ALA A 184 -2.57 -12.08 -32.05
CA ALA A 184 -2.43 -12.11 -30.60
C ALA A 184 -1.16 -12.87 -30.17
N GLY A 185 -0.53 -12.47 -29.06
CA GLY A 185 0.52 -13.23 -28.41
C GLY A 185 -0.05 -14.43 -27.66
N GLY A 186 0.69 -15.54 -27.66
CA GLY A 186 0.33 -16.74 -26.93
C GLY A 186 0.50 -16.56 -25.43
N ALA A 187 -0.37 -17.20 -24.64
CA ALA A 187 -0.24 -17.20 -23.19
C ALA A 187 0.89 -18.14 -22.72
N ALA A 188 1.52 -17.82 -21.60
CA ALA A 188 2.21 -18.82 -20.81
C ALA A 188 1.20 -19.63 -19.99
N THR A 189 1.52 -20.90 -19.73
CA THR A 189 0.67 -21.82 -18.97
C THR A 189 1.35 -22.27 -17.68
N GLU A 190 0.74 -23.21 -16.94
CA GLU A 190 1.13 -23.68 -15.60
C GLU A 190 2.66 -23.67 -15.34
N ALA A 191 3.12 -23.11 -14.22
CA ALA A 191 4.55 -23.12 -13.89
C ALA A 191 5.06 -24.49 -13.46
N VAL A 192 6.30 -24.82 -13.86
CA VAL A 192 7.09 -25.91 -13.25
C VAL A 192 7.78 -25.42 -11.97
N VAL A 193 8.36 -24.22 -12.03
CA VAL A 193 8.84 -23.48 -10.87
C VAL A 193 8.43 -22.02 -11.01
N ASN A 194 9.04 -21.29 -11.95
CA ASN A 194 8.63 -19.93 -12.28
C ASN A 194 7.54 -19.94 -13.36
N GLY A 195 6.70 -18.91 -13.35
CA GLY A 195 5.75 -18.64 -14.41
C GLY A 195 6.45 -18.23 -15.70
N GLY A 196 6.01 -18.80 -16.82
CA GLY A 196 6.41 -18.36 -18.14
C GLY A 196 5.87 -16.96 -18.47
N THR A 197 6.54 -16.26 -19.38
CA THR A 197 6.10 -14.95 -19.87
C THR A 197 5.10 -15.10 -21.03
N GLY A 198 4.09 -14.23 -21.06
CA GLY A 198 3.19 -14.13 -22.21
C GLY A 198 3.91 -13.58 -23.44
N GLY A 199 3.54 -14.08 -24.62
CA GLY A 199 4.07 -13.61 -25.89
C GLY A 199 3.56 -12.21 -26.21
N ASN A 200 4.37 -11.40 -26.90
CA ASN A 200 3.89 -10.09 -27.34
C ASN A 200 2.87 -10.24 -28.47
N GLY A 201 1.89 -9.34 -28.52
CA GLY A 201 1.02 -9.18 -29.68
C GLY A 201 1.80 -8.65 -30.89
N GLY A 202 1.37 -9.08 -32.07
CA GLY A 202 1.93 -8.65 -33.34
C GLY A 202 1.54 -7.23 -33.70
N ASN A 203 2.39 -6.53 -34.45
CA ASN A 203 2.08 -5.18 -34.91
C ASN A 203 1.22 -5.22 -36.18
N ALA A 204 0.24 -4.33 -36.29
CA ALA A 204 -0.36 -3.99 -37.57
C ALA A 204 0.59 -3.06 -38.34
N SER A 205 1.31 -3.61 -39.33
CA SER A 205 2.27 -2.83 -40.14
C SER A 205 1.60 -1.98 -41.22
N ALA A 206 0.27 -1.96 -41.24
CA ALA A 206 -0.55 -1.40 -42.29
C ALA A 206 -0.47 0.13 -42.38
N TRP A 207 -0.61 0.65 -43.60
CA TRP A 207 -0.77 2.08 -43.83
C TRP A 207 -2.21 2.56 -43.57
N PHE A 208 -3.22 1.82 -44.06
CA PHE A 208 -4.61 2.26 -44.02
C PHE A 208 -5.34 1.82 -42.75
N PHE A 209 -5.46 0.50 -42.53
CA PHE A 209 -6.21 -0.05 -41.40
C PHE A 209 -5.51 -1.25 -40.77
N GLY A 210 -5.59 -1.37 -39.44
CA GLY A 210 -5.13 -2.56 -38.74
C GLY A 210 -4.99 -2.32 -37.25
N ASN A 211 -5.53 -3.25 -36.47
CA ASN A 211 -5.41 -3.28 -35.03
C ASN A 211 -4.14 -4.04 -34.63
N GLY A 212 -3.42 -3.56 -33.62
CA GLY A 212 -2.34 -4.34 -33.02
C GLY A 212 -2.91 -5.54 -32.28
N GLY A 213 -2.19 -6.66 -32.30
CA GLY A 213 -2.62 -7.86 -31.59
C GLY A 213 -2.48 -7.72 -30.08
N ASP A 214 -3.33 -8.39 -29.33
CA ASP A 214 -3.24 -8.41 -27.87
C ASP A 214 -2.01 -9.19 -27.39
N GLY A 215 -1.41 -8.78 -26.27
CA GLY A 215 -0.35 -9.52 -25.59
C GLY A 215 -0.89 -10.73 -24.83
N GLY A 216 -0.10 -11.80 -24.78
CA GLY A 216 -0.43 -13.02 -24.05
C GLY A 216 -0.29 -12.85 -22.53
N LEU A 217 -1.03 -13.65 -21.78
CA LEU A 217 -0.97 -13.66 -20.31
C LEU A 217 0.34 -14.31 -19.81
N GLY A 218 0.90 -13.75 -18.73
CA GLY A 218 1.95 -14.40 -17.95
C GLY A 218 1.38 -15.47 -17.02
N ALA A 219 2.12 -16.55 -16.78
CA ALA A 219 1.69 -17.61 -15.88
C ALA A 219 2.02 -17.30 -14.42
N ALA A 220 1.21 -17.77 -13.48
CA ALA A 220 1.54 -17.72 -12.07
C ALA A 220 2.73 -18.65 -11.74
N GLY A 221 3.55 -18.26 -10.76
CA GLY A 221 4.62 -19.11 -10.23
C GLY A 221 4.09 -20.31 -9.45
N ALA A 222 4.83 -21.40 -9.46
CA ALA A 222 4.45 -22.62 -8.75
C ALA A 222 4.56 -22.40 -7.23
N ALA A 223 3.61 -22.93 -6.47
CA ALA A 223 3.71 -22.94 -5.02
C ALA A 223 4.85 -23.85 -4.56
N GLY A 224 5.51 -23.46 -3.49
CA GLY A 224 6.50 -24.27 -2.81
C GLY A 224 5.89 -25.53 -2.22
N VAL A 225 6.66 -26.61 -2.25
CA VAL A 225 6.28 -27.90 -1.68
C VAL A 225 6.44 -27.83 -0.17
N ALA A 226 5.45 -28.38 0.57
CA ALA A 226 5.55 -28.48 2.01
C ALA A 226 6.74 -29.36 2.43
N GLY A 227 7.40 -28.98 3.51
CA GLY A 227 8.52 -29.73 4.05
C GLY A 227 8.11 -31.12 4.53
N THR A 228 9.08 -32.02 4.58
CA THR A 228 8.90 -33.38 5.11
C THR A 228 10.16 -33.87 5.81
N TYR A 229 9.99 -34.62 6.89
CA TYR A 229 11.07 -35.37 7.54
C TYR A 229 11.19 -36.80 6.99
N ALA A 230 10.27 -37.21 6.11
CA ALA A 230 10.33 -38.52 5.47
C ALA A 230 11.47 -38.57 4.44
N ASN A 231 11.99 -39.77 4.19
CA ASN A 231 12.97 -40.05 3.14
C ASN A 231 14.24 -39.16 3.19
N GLY A 232 14.64 -38.72 4.39
CA GLY A 232 15.84 -37.91 4.59
C GLY A 232 15.64 -36.40 4.34
N GLY A 233 14.40 -35.92 4.25
CA GLY A 233 14.10 -34.50 4.20
C GLY A 233 14.41 -33.78 5.52
N ASP A 234 14.68 -32.48 5.42
CA ASP A 234 15.07 -31.61 6.54
C ASP A 234 13.87 -30.94 7.24
N GLY A 235 12.65 -31.19 6.74
CA GLY A 235 11.41 -30.62 7.25
C GLY A 235 11.08 -29.22 6.71
N ASN A 236 11.95 -28.58 5.94
CA ASN A 236 11.73 -27.21 5.48
C ASN A 236 10.84 -27.16 4.24
N GLY A 237 9.92 -26.19 4.19
CA GLY A 237 9.16 -25.91 2.99
C GLY A 237 10.06 -25.34 1.89
N THR A 238 9.80 -25.69 0.62
CA THR A 238 10.55 -25.11 -0.50
C THR A 238 9.98 -23.74 -0.86
N GLY A 239 10.79 -22.90 -1.51
CA GLY A 239 10.32 -21.61 -2.00
C GLY A 239 9.26 -21.74 -3.09
N GLY A 240 8.37 -20.76 -3.18
CA GLY A 240 7.52 -20.56 -4.35
C GLY A 240 8.30 -19.96 -5.52
N GLY A 241 7.82 -20.15 -6.74
CA GLY A 241 8.42 -19.55 -7.92
C GLY A 241 7.86 -18.17 -8.24
N ASN A 242 8.58 -17.43 -9.07
CA ASN A 242 8.20 -16.07 -9.47
C ASN A 242 7.04 -16.08 -10.45
N GLY A 243 6.26 -15.01 -10.45
CA GLY A 243 5.23 -14.77 -11.45
C GLY A 243 5.82 -14.43 -12.83
N GLY A 244 5.17 -14.88 -13.89
CA GLY A 244 5.54 -14.60 -15.27
C GLY A 244 5.04 -13.24 -15.74
N ASN A 245 5.82 -12.53 -16.56
CA ASN A 245 5.41 -11.25 -17.11
C ASN A 245 4.28 -11.40 -18.13
N GLY A 246 3.39 -10.40 -18.20
CA GLY A 246 2.44 -10.27 -19.30
C GLY A 246 3.14 -9.84 -20.59
N GLY A 247 2.60 -10.26 -21.73
CA GLY A 247 3.07 -9.87 -23.05
C GLY A 247 2.65 -8.44 -23.40
N ASN A 248 3.47 -7.72 -24.15
CA ASN A 248 3.09 -6.38 -24.62
C ASN A 248 2.02 -6.48 -25.71
N GLY A 249 1.13 -5.49 -25.78
CA GLY A 249 0.23 -5.32 -26.91
C GLY A 249 0.98 -4.83 -28.16
N GLY A 250 0.51 -5.24 -29.33
CA GLY A 250 1.03 -4.84 -30.62
C GLY A 250 0.63 -3.40 -31.00
N ARG A 251 1.43 -2.74 -31.84
CA ARG A 251 1.08 -1.40 -32.35
C ARG A 251 0.01 -1.48 -33.44
N SER A 252 -0.82 -0.44 -33.50
CA SER A 252 -1.80 -0.26 -34.58
C SER A 252 -1.16 0.15 -35.91
N SER A 253 -1.96 0.14 -36.97
CA SER A 253 -1.64 0.72 -38.28
C SER A 253 -1.43 2.24 -38.22
N PHE A 254 -0.95 2.81 -39.33
CA PHE A 254 -0.71 4.24 -39.45
C PHE A 254 -2.00 5.09 -39.46
N MET A 255 -3.00 4.80 -40.29
CA MET A 255 -4.16 5.71 -40.42
C MET A 255 -5.33 5.38 -39.49
N PHE A 256 -5.79 4.13 -39.46
CA PHE A 256 -6.91 3.69 -38.62
C PHE A 256 -6.59 2.40 -37.88
N GLY A 257 -6.78 2.39 -36.57
CA GLY A 257 -6.72 1.15 -35.80
C GLY A 257 -6.33 1.37 -34.35
N ASN A 258 -6.66 0.38 -33.54
CA ASN A 258 -6.38 0.37 -32.11
C ASN A 258 -5.07 -0.38 -31.84
N GLY A 259 -4.29 0.11 -30.88
CA GLY A 259 -3.19 -0.69 -30.34
C GLY A 259 -3.76 -1.88 -29.57
N GLY A 260 -3.05 -3.00 -29.60
CA GLY A 260 -3.46 -4.19 -28.85
C GLY A 260 -3.37 -3.96 -27.35
N ASN A 261 -4.25 -4.62 -26.60
CA ASN A 261 -4.15 -4.67 -25.14
C ASN A 261 -2.93 -5.48 -24.75
N ALA A 262 -2.33 -5.14 -23.62
CA ALA A 262 -1.30 -5.98 -23.03
C ALA A 262 -1.91 -7.17 -22.29
N GLY A 263 -1.10 -8.20 -22.09
CA GLY A 263 -1.41 -9.29 -21.19
C GLY A 263 -1.15 -8.92 -19.74
N ASP A 264 -1.98 -9.49 -18.86
CA ASP A 264 -1.74 -9.46 -17.41
C ASP A 264 -0.55 -10.36 -17.05
N ALA A 265 0.12 -10.01 -15.97
CA ALA A 265 1.18 -10.82 -15.40
C ALA A 265 0.61 -11.89 -14.46
N GLY A 266 1.41 -12.93 -14.19
CA GLY A 266 1.09 -13.93 -13.19
C GLY A 266 1.59 -13.54 -11.81
N ASP A 267 0.89 -14.02 -10.78
CA ASP A 267 1.29 -13.89 -9.37
C ASP A 267 2.49 -14.78 -9.05
N ALA A 268 3.28 -14.41 -8.05
CA ALA A 268 4.28 -15.31 -7.48
C ALA A 268 3.63 -16.42 -6.65
N GLY A 269 4.21 -17.61 -6.70
CA GLY A 269 3.76 -18.75 -5.92
C GLY A 269 4.03 -18.56 -4.43
N ALA A 270 3.13 -19.07 -3.57
CA ALA A 270 3.36 -19.09 -2.13
C ALA A 270 4.51 -20.04 -1.76
N GLY A 271 5.20 -19.78 -0.66
CA GLY A 271 6.17 -20.70 -0.09
C GLY A 271 5.51 -21.92 0.54
N GLY A 272 6.20 -23.06 0.52
CA GLY A 272 5.72 -24.29 1.14
C GLY A 272 5.71 -24.16 2.67
N ASN A 273 4.74 -24.78 3.34
CA ASN A 273 4.76 -24.81 4.81
C ASN A 273 5.87 -25.75 5.32
N GLY A 274 6.46 -25.42 6.46
CA GLY A 274 7.35 -26.32 7.18
C GLY A 274 6.61 -27.55 7.72
N ALA A 275 7.32 -28.66 7.82
CA ALA A 275 6.79 -29.91 8.36
C ALA A 275 6.47 -29.78 9.84
N THR A 276 5.39 -30.41 10.28
CA THR A 276 5.21 -30.65 11.72
C THR A 276 6.30 -31.61 12.22
N GLY A 277 6.83 -31.34 13.41
CA GLY A 277 7.84 -32.17 14.06
C GLY A 277 7.37 -33.61 14.25
N THR A 278 8.34 -34.52 14.27
CA THR A 278 8.16 -35.96 14.48
C THR A 278 8.93 -36.41 15.72
N ALA A 279 8.74 -37.65 16.15
CA ALA A 279 9.47 -38.21 17.30
C ALA A 279 11.00 -38.14 17.11
N ASP A 280 11.49 -38.35 15.88
CA ASP A 280 12.92 -38.27 15.55
C ASP A 280 13.40 -36.83 15.31
N HIS A 281 12.49 -35.94 14.92
CA HIS A 281 12.75 -34.53 14.61
C HIS A 281 11.76 -33.65 15.36
N VAL A 282 12.02 -33.40 16.64
CA VAL A 282 11.03 -32.80 17.54
C VAL A 282 10.68 -31.35 17.23
N ASN A 283 11.53 -30.63 16.51
CA ASN A 283 11.25 -29.27 16.06
C ASN A 283 10.34 -29.28 14.84
N GLY A 284 9.54 -28.25 14.68
CA GLY A 284 8.88 -27.96 13.42
C GLY A 284 9.88 -27.42 12.39
N GLY A 285 9.64 -27.71 11.11
CA GLY A 285 10.45 -27.21 10.02
C GLY A 285 10.11 -25.76 9.70
N ASP A 286 11.04 -25.04 9.08
CA ASP A 286 10.80 -23.66 8.65
C ASP A 286 9.93 -23.65 7.38
N GLY A 287 9.14 -22.60 7.22
CA GLY A 287 8.43 -22.35 5.96
C GLY A 287 9.40 -22.04 4.81
N GLY A 288 8.95 -22.19 3.58
CA GLY A 288 9.63 -21.71 2.39
C GLY A 288 9.31 -20.26 2.11
N ASN A 289 10.20 -19.54 1.42
CA ASN A 289 9.91 -18.17 0.98
C ASN A 289 8.81 -18.16 -0.08
N GLY A 290 7.99 -17.12 -0.11
CA GLY A 290 7.19 -16.82 -1.29
C GLY A 290 8.06 -16.57 -2.51
N GLY A 291 7.49 -16.74 -3.70
CA GLY A 291 8.14 -16.35 -4.95
C GLY A 291 8.55 -14.88 -4.87
N TRP A 292 9.80 -14.60 -5.24
CA TRP A 292 10.48 -13.35 -4.89
C TRP A 292 9.81 -12.13 -5.47
N SER A 293 9.16 -12.27 -6.63
CA SER A 293 8.41 -11.20 -7.26
C SER A 293 7.21 -11.75 -8.02
N GLY A 294 6.09 -11.03 -7.98
CA GLY A 294 5.06 -11.15 -8.99
C GLY A 294 5.57 -10.75 -10.39
N GLY A 295 4.81 -11.10 -11.42
CA GLY A 295 5.14 -10.77 -12.81
C GLY A 295 4.92 -9.28 -13.11
N SER A 296 5.67 -8.76 -14.08
CA SER A 296 5.46 -7.39 -14.58
C SER A 296 4.33 -7.35 -15.61
N ALA A 297 3.49 -6.32 -15.52
CA ALA A 297 2.44 -6.06 -16.50
C ALA A 297 3.01 -5.87 -17.91
N GLY A 298 2.29 -6.32 -18.93
CA GLY A 298 2.61 -5.98 -20.30
C GLY A 298 2.32 -4.50 -20.59
N ALA A 299 3.11 -3.90 -21.49
CA ALA A 299 2.87 -2.55 -21.99
C ALA A 299 1.82 -2.54 -23.09
N ALA A 300 0.88 -1.58 -23.02
CA ALA A 300 -0.13 -1.36 -24.04
C ALA A 300 0.47 -1.13 -25.44
N GLY A 301 -0.24 -1.62 -26.46
CA GLY A 301 0.02 -1.32 -27.85
C GLY A 301 -0.11 0.18 -28.15
N GLY A 302 0.93 0.76 -28.73
CA GLY A 302 0.92 2.16 -29.16
C GLY A 302 0.17 2.37 -30.47
N ARG A 303 -0.20 3.62 -30.76
CA ARG A 303 -0.71 4.01 -32.08
C ARG A 303 0.41 4.07 -33.12
N GLY A 304 0.13 3.65 -34.35
CA GLY A 304 1.08 3.67 -35.46
C GLY A 304 1.39 5.06 -36.01
N SER A 305 0.50 6.05 -35.84
CA SER A 305 0.72 7.43 -36.32
C SER A 305 0.84 8.46 -35.21
N SER A 306 1.81 9.36 -35.41
CA SER A 306 1.98 10.59 -34.63
C SER A 306 1.31 11.81 -35.27
N ILE A 307 0.69 11.66 -36.45
CA ILE A 307 0.04 12.74 -37.20
C ILE A 307 -1.48 12.75 -36.94
N TYR A 308 -2.11 11.58 -36.96
CA TYR A 308 -3.57 11.44 -36.77
C TYR A 308 -3.90 11.17 -35.31
N THR A 309 -3.82 12.19 -34.45
CA THR A 309 -3.89 12.02 -32.99
C THR A 309 -5.31 11.98 -32.41
N SER A 310 -6.35 12.26 -33.21
CA SER A 310 -7.73 12.19 -32.72
C SER A 310 -8.10 10.74 -32.35
N PRO A 311 -8.82 10.52 -31.24
CA PRO A 311 -9.37 9.22 -30.84
C PRO A 311 -10.20 8.54 -31.94
N MET A 312 -10.81 9.34 -32.83
CA MET A 312 -11.58 8.87 -33.97
C MET A 312 -10.79 8.01 -34.97
N TYR A 313 -9.45 8.11 -34.97
CA TYR A 313 -8.56 7.33 -35.84
C TYR A 313 -7.93 6.14 -35.11
N GLY A 314 -8.31 5.93 -33.84
CA GLY A 314 -7.89 4.81 -33.01
C GLY A 314 -7.30 5.21 -31.67
N HIS A 315 -7.16 4.19 -30.83
CA HIS A 315 -6.76 4.29 -29.44
C HIS A 315 -5.47 3.52 -29.17
N VAL A 316 -4.78 3.89 -28.09
CA VAL A 316 -3.79 3.00 -27.49
C VAL A 316 -4.51 1.84 -26.82
N GLY A 317 -3.87 0.67 -26.74
CA GLY A 317 -4.41 -0.45 -26.00
C GLY A 317 -4.43 -0.19 -24.49
N GLN A 318 -5.00 -1.13 -23.74
CA GLN A 318 -4.94 -1.14 -22.29
C GLN A 318 -3.63 -1.79 -21.81
N ALA A 319 -3.05 -1.25 -20.74
CA ALA A 319 -1.90 -1.89 -20.08
C ALA A 319 -2.39 -3.06 -19.23
N GLY A 320 -1.53 -4.06 -19.04
CA GLY A 320 -1.84 -5.21 -18.20
C GLY A 320 -1.80 -4.85 -16.72
N VAL A 321 -2.30 -5.77 -15.90
CA VAL A 321 -2.17 -5.74 -14.44
C VAL A 321 -0.92 -6.52 -14.03
N ALA A 322 -0.22 -6.03 -13.00
CA ALA A 322 0.95 -6.71 -12.46
C ALA A 322 0.54 -7.79 -11.46
N GLY A 323 1.38 -8.81 -11.30
CA GLY A 323 1.12 -9.93 -10.40
C GLY A 323 1.50 -9.61 -8.96
N ASP A 324 0.79 -10.21 -8.01
CA ASP A 324 1.07 -10.12 -6.59
C ASP A 324 2.35 -10.90 -6.21
N GLY A 325 2.98 -10.48 -5.13
CA GLY A 325 4.08 -11.19 -4.50
C GLY A 325 3.61 -12.44 -3.76
N GLY A 326 4.43 -13.50 -3.78
CA GLY A 326 4.06 -14.78 -3.16
C GLY A 326 4.04 -14.67 -1.63
N ALA A 327 3.05 -15.28 -0.98
CA ALA A 327 3.04 -15.37 0.48
C ALA A 327 4.16 -16.28 1.00
N GLY A 328 4.78 -15.94 2.12
CA GLY A 328 5.71 -16.81 2.82
C GLY A 328 5.02 -18.05 3.40
N GLY A 329 5.71 -19.18 3.38
CA GLY A 329 5.26 -20.42 3.99
C GLY A 329 5.25 -20.31 5.52
N ASN A 330 4.26 -20.94 6.15
CA ASN A 330 4.20 -21.01 7.61
C ASN A 330 5.24 -22.00 8.14
N GLY A 331 5.79 -21.73 9.32
CA GLY A 331 6.57 -22.69 10.07
C GLY A 331 5.71 -23.83 10.61
N GLY A 332 6.27 -25.02 10.65
CA GLY A 332 5.60 -26.19 11.20
C GLY A 332 5.54 -26.16 12.72
N ASN A 333 4.53 -26.80 13.29
CA ASN A 333 4.46 -27.00 14.74
C ASN A 333 5.52 -28.01 15.18
N ALA A 334 5.98 -27.91 16.42
CA ALA A 334 6.81 -28.93 17.04
C ALA A 334 6.05 -30.27 17.20
N HIS A 335 6.81 -31.34 17.43
CA HIS A 335 6.26 -32.64 17.75
C HIS A 335 5.56 -32.63 19.11
N GLN A 336 4.39 -33.24 19.19
CA GLN A 336 3.69 -33.53 20.44
C GLN A 336 3.87 -34.99 20.84
N ASP A 337 4.07 -35.24 22.13
CA ASP A 337 3.97 -36.60 22.68
C ASP A 337 2.51 -37.11 22.71
N ASP A 338 2.32 -38.36 23.12
CA ASP A 338 1.00 -38.99 23.21
C ASP A 338 0.03 -38.28 24.17
N THR A 339 0.55 -37.41 25.05
CA THR A 339 -0.23 -36.62 26.00
C THR A 339 -0.54 -35.20 25.50
N GLY A 340 -0.03 -34.84 24.32
CA GLY A 340 -0.24 -33.53 23.68
C GLY A 340 0.79 -32.47 24.06
N HIS A 341 1.86 -32.81 24.77
CA HIS A 341 2.92 -31.86 25.12
C HIS A 341 3.94 -31.72 24.01
N TYR A 342 4.28 -30.48 23.66
CA TYR A 342 5.34 -30.22 22.69
C TYR A 342 6.72 -30.56 23.24
N LEU A 343 7.56 -31.20 22.43
CA LEU A 343 8.90 -31.65 22.81
C LEU A 343 10.03 -30.86 22.13
N GLY A 344 9.72 -30.04 21.13
CA GLY A 344 10.68 -29.21 20.40
C GLY A 344 10.14 -27.80 20.15
N ASN A 345 10.87 -27.00 19.37
CA ASN A 345 10.49 -25.65 19.01
C ASN A 345 9.62 -25.62 17.75
N GLY A 346 8.71 -24.66 17.65
CA GLY A 346 8.02 -24.38 16.40
C GLY A 346 8.99 -23.83 15.35
N GLY A 347 8.75 -24.18 14.09
CA GLY A 347 9.52 -23.66 12.95
C GLY A 347 9.16 -22.22 12.66
N ASN A 348 10.06 -21.49 12.01
CA ASN A 348 9.84 -20.10 11.63
C ASN A 348 8.96 -20.02 10.37
N GLY A 349 8.10 -19.01 10.32
CA GLY A 349 7.51 -18.56 9.07
C GLY A 349 8.55 -17.82 8.23
N SER A 350 8.33 -17.83 6.91
CA SER A 350 9.30 -17.32 5.94
C SER A 350 8.82 -16.07 5.20
N PHE A 351 9.71 -15.50 4.40
CA PHE A 351 9.49 -14.20 3.77
C PHE A 351 8.39 -14.24 2.70
N GLY A 352 7.55 -13.20 2.66
CA GLY A 352 6.73 -12.89 1.50
C GLY A 352 7.55 -12.25 0.38
N GLY A 353 7.10 -12.38 -0.86
CA GLY A 353 7.73 -11.82 -2.05
C GLY A 353 7.21 -10.45 -2.44
N ASP A 354 7.98 -9.72 -3.23
CA ASP A 354 7.63 -8.38 -3.68
C ASP A 354 6.54 -8.39 -4.76
N ALA A 355 5.79 -7.29 -4.85
CA ALA A 355 4.85 -7.06 -5.94
C ALA A 355 5.58 -7.01 -7.30
N GLY A 356 4.91 -7.48 -8.36
CA GLY A 356 5.36 -7.27 -9.72
C GLY A 356 5.30 -5.79 -10.15
N SER A 357 5.97 -5.45 -11.26
CA SER A 357 5.97 -4.06 -11.76
C SER A 357 4.74 -3.76 -12.60
N GLY A 358 3.96 -2.75 -12.20
CA GLY A 358 2.73 -2.33 -12.89
C GLY A 358 1.59 -2.04 -11.91
N ASP A 359 0.40 -1.73 -12.44
CA ASP A 359 -0.73 -1.36 -11.60
C ASP A 359 -1.34 -2.57 -10.89
N GLY A 360 -1.89 -2.34 -9.70
CA GLY A 360 -2.70 -3.31 -8.95
C GLY A 360 -1.95 -4.22 -7.99
N ALA A 361 -0.68 -4.56 -8.27
CA ALA A 361 0.05 -5.59 -7.53
C ALA A 361 0.31 -5.26 -6.04
N HIS A 362 0.30 -6.29 -5.20
CA HIS A 362 0.55 -6.20 -3.76
C HIS A 362 1.76 -7.04 -3.35
N GLY A 363 2.43 -6.63 -2.27
CA GLY A 363 3.46 -7.44 -1.64
C GLY A 363 2.86 -8.66 -0.93
N GLY A 364 3.56 -9.79 -0.97
CA GLY A 364 3.14 -11.02 -0.33
C GLY A 364 3.25 -10.95 1.20
N ASN A 365 2.31 -11.57 1.91
CA ASN A 365 2.38 -11.63 3.38
C ASN A 365 3.53 -12.53 3.84
N GLY A 366 4.10 -12.24 5.01
CA GLY A 366 5.03 -13.14 5.67
C GLY A 366 4.31 -14.37 6.25
N GLY A 367 5.02 -15.51 6.32
CA GLY A 367 4.49 -16.74 6.91
C GLY A 367 4.40 -16.68 8.43
N ASN A 368 3.44 -17.38 9.03
CA ASN A 368 3.34 -17.45 10.49
C ASN A 368 4.35 -18.44 11.08
N GLY A 369 4.82 -18.18 12.29
CA GLY A 369 5.62 -19.14 13.06
C GLY A 369 4.77 -20.30 13.60
N GLY A 370 5.39 -21.47 13.72
CA GLY A 370 4.77 -22.66 14.30
C GLY A 370 4.77 -22.65 15.82
N THR A 371 3.86 -23.42 16.41
CA THR A 371 3.76 -23.58 17.86
C THR A 371 4.76 -24.60 18.38
N GLY A 372 5.32 -24.41 19.58
CA GLY A 372 6.16 -25.44 20.21
C GLY A 372 6.49 -25.14 21.66
N LEU A 373 7.54 -25.78 22.19
CA LEU A 373 8.15 -25.40 23.46
C LEU A 373 8.50 -23.93 23.41
N ASN A 374 9.35 -23.52 22.48
CA ASN A 374 9.42 -22.13 22.04
C ASN A 374 8.66 -21.99 20.73
N GLY A 375 7.98 -20.86 20.55
CA GLY A 375 7.28 -20.55 19.31
C GLY A 375 8.26 -20.09 18.22
N GLY A 376 7.98 -20.45 16.97
CA GLY A 376 8.75 -19.96 15.82
C GLY A 376 8.43 -18.51 15.50
N ASN A 377 9.37 -17.76 14.92
CA ASN A 377 9.12 -16.37 14.52
C ASN A 377 8.22 -16.31 13.28
N GLY A 378 7.44 -15.24 13.16
CA GLY A 378 6.76 -14.89 11.91
C GLY A 378 7.74 -14.31 10.89
N GLY A 379 7.50 -14.59 9.62
CA GLY A 379 8.27 -14.09 8.49
C GLY A 379 7.93 -12.64 8.16
N SER A 380 8.88 -11.92 7.56
CA SER A 380 8.62 -10.55 7.10
C SER A 380 7.87 -10.58 5.77
N ALA A 381 7.07 -9.56 5.52
CA ALA A 381 6.32 -9.45 4.28
C ALA A 381 7.15 -8.89 3.13
N GLY A 382 6.68 -9.12 1.91
CA GLY A 382 7.20 -8.50 0.71
C GLY A 382 6.64 -7.11 0.47
N SER A 383 7.36 -6.34 -0.33
CA SER A 383 7.14 -4.91 -0.54
C SER A 383 6.50 -4.62 -1.89
N ASN A 384 5.89 -3.44 -2.00
CA ASN A 384 5.46 -2.87 -3.27
C ASN A 384 6.23 -1.60 -3.61
N TRP A 385 6.98 -1.64 -4.71
CA TRP A 385 7.79 -0.52 -5.19
C TRP A 385 7.09 0.31 -6.28
N ASN A 386 5.85 -0.02 -6.64
CA ASN A 386 5.06 0.74 -7.60
C ASN A 386 4.55 2.04 -6.97
N TYR A 387 4.67 3.16 -7.71
CA TYR A 387 4.30 4.50 -7.24
C TYR A 387 2.82 4.84 -7.43
N THR A 388 2.10 4.08 -8.27
CA THR A 388 0.72 4.39 -8.70
C THR A 388 -0.32 3.70 -7.85
N SER A 389 -0.11 2.44 -7.47
CA SER A 389 -1.09 1.64 -6.72
C SER A 389 -0.43 0.43 -6.04
N GLY A 390 -1.18 -0.20 -5.12
CA GLY A 390 -0.82 -1.47 -4.49
C GLY A 390 -0.22 -1.35 -3.08
N ASN A 391 -0.49 -2.32 -2.23
CA ASN A 391 -0.07 -2.30 -0.82
C ASN A 391 1.16 -3.18 -0.57
N GLY A 392 1.89 -2.89 0.51
CA GLY A 392 2.87 -3.83 1.06
C GLY A 392 2.17 -4.99 1.77
N GLY A 393 2.82 -6.16 1.83
CA GLY A 393 2.28 -7.32 2.53
C GLY A 393 2.32 -7.15 4.05
N ASN A 394 1.53 -7.91 4.79
CA ASN A 394 1.56 -7.91 6.25
C ASN A 394 2.59 -8.92 6.79
N GLY A 395 3.25 -8.58 7.90
CA GLY A 395 4.15 -9.50 8.60
C GLY A 395 3.41 -10.70 9.18
N GLY A 396 4.06 -11.85 9.19
CA GLY A 396 3.49 -13.08 9.77
C GLY A 396 3.44 -13.02 11.29
N ASN A 397 2.46 -13.69 11.90
CA ASN A 397 2.38 -13.78 13.35
C ASN A 397 3.45 -14.74 13.89
N GLY A 398 3.97 -14.45 15.08
CA GLY A 398 4.80 -15.39 15.83
C GLY A 398 3.99 -16.58 16.34
N GLY A 399 4.62 -17.73 16.44
CA GLY A 399 4.02 -18.96 16.94
C GLY A 399 3.91 -18.97 18.46
N ASP A 400 2.91 -19.68 18.97
CA ASP A 400 2.69 -19.83 20.41
C ASP A 400 3.74 -20.76 21.04
N ALA A 401 4.02 -20.50 22.31
CA ALA A 401 4.94 -21.25 23.14
C ALA A 401 4.24 -21.93 24.31
N THR A 402 4.45 -23.22 24.48
CA THR A 402 3.99 -23.95 25.66
C THR A 402 4.99 -23.93 26.81
N ALA A 403 6.21 -23.43 26.60
CA ALA A 403 7.23 -23.16 27.60
C ALA A 403 8.15 -22.00 27.14
N GLY A 404 9.15 -21.54 27.89
CA GLY A 404 10.17 -20.64 27.33
C GLY A 404 9.65 -19.34 26.68
N GLN A 405 9.93 -19.10 25.40
CA GLN A 405 9.58 -17.87 24.67
C GLN A 405 8.70 -18.15 23.44
N ALA A 406 7.64 -17.36 23.29
CA ALA A 406 6.84 -17.35 22.07
C ALA A 406 7.54 -16.56 20.95
N GLY A 407 7.16 -16.86 19.72
CA GLY A 407 7.78 -16.28 18.54
C GLY A 407 7.46 -14.80 18.36
N ASN A 408 8.41 -14.04 17.84
CA ASN A 408 8.15 -12.65 17.45
C ASN A 408 7.31 -12.60 16.17
N GLY A 409 6.48 -11.57 16.02
CA GLY A 409 5.85 -11.26 14.75
C GLY A 409 6.84 -10.69 13.74
N GLY A 410 6.57 -10.92 12.45
CA GLY A 410 7.39 -10.45 11.34
C GLY A 410 7.10 -9.00 10.96
N GLU A 411 8.01 -8.39 10.21
CA GLU A 411 7.86 -7.01 9.76
C GLU A 411 6.86 -6.88 8.60
N GLY A 412 6.13 -5.77 8.56
CA GLY A 412 5.27 -5.40 7.44
C GLY A 412 6.07 -4.88 6.25
N GLY A 413 5.56 -5.10 5.04
CA GLY A 413 6.21 -4.74 3.78
C GLY A 413 6.12 -3.25 3.45
N TYR A 414 7.09 -2.75 2.70
CA TYR A 414 7.13 -1.37 2.25
C TYR A 414 6.11 -1.10 1.14
N ALA A 415 5.64 0.14 1.02
CA ALA A 415 4.80 0.56 -0.11
C ALA A 415 5.13 1.98 -0.59
N MET A 416 5.27 2.17 -1.90
CA MET A 416 5.47 3.49 -2.51
C MET A 416 4.15 4.17 -2.91
N GLY A 417 3.25 3.44 -3.56
CA GLY A 417 1.97 3.97 -4.09
C GLY A 417 0.74 3.71 -3.23
N GLY A 418 0.73 2.64 -2.42
CA GLY A 418 -0.38 2.27 -1.53
C GLY A 418 -0.02 2.29 -0.05
N ALA A 419 -0.81 1.59 0.77
CA ALA A 419 -0.57 1.47 2.21
C ALA A 419 0.58 0.51 2.49
N SER A 420 1.42 0.80 3.49
CA SER A 420 2.41 -0.17 3.95
C SER A 420 1.77 -1.28 4.76
N GLY A 421 2.45 -2.42 4.83
CA GLY A 421 2.02 -3.57 5.60
C GLY A 421 2.03 -3.33 7.10
N SER A 422 1.09 -3.96 7.81
CA SER A 422 1.15 -4.05 9.28
C SER A 422 2.20 -5.06 9.73
N GLY A 423 2.78 -4.84 10.91
CA GLY A 423 3.60 -5.85 11.56
C GLY A 423 2.76 -7.02 12.09
N GLY A 424 3.33 -8.21 12.13
CA GLY A 424 2.69 -9.40 12.68
C GLY A 424 2.60 -9.36 14.20
N ASN A 425 1.60 -10.00 14.80
CA ASN A 425 1.51 -10.10 16.26
C ASN A 425 2.56 -11.09 16.79
N GLY A 426 3.05 -10.87 18.00
CA GLY A 426 3.84 -11.87 18.71
C GLY A 426 2.97 -13.03 19.21
N GLY A 427 3.54 -14.22 19.28
CA GLY A 427 2.86 -15.41 19.79
C GLY A 427 2.63 -15.37 21.29
N ASN A 428 1.65 -16.14 21.77
CA ASN A 428 1.33 -16.27 23.19
C ASN A 428 2.16 -17.37 23.85
N GLY A 429 2.44 -17.22 25.14
CA GLY A 429 2.96 -18.27 26.02
C GLY A 429 1.85 -19.20 26.55
N ALA A 430 2.21 -20.12 27.45
CA ALA A 430 1.30 -21.08 28.09
C ALA A 430 0.36 -20.41 29.12
N THR A 431 -0.56 -19.58 28.65
CA THR A 431 -1.33 -18.63 29.48
C THR A 431 -2.23 -19.28 30.54
N ASP A 432 -2.48 -20.58 30.45
CA ASP A 432 -3.35 -21.38 31.31
C ASP A 432 -2.61 -22.20 32.39
N ASP A 433 -1.27 -22.25 32.38
CA ASP A 433 -0.46 -22.94 33.40
C ASP A 433 0.53 -22.00 34.10
N ALA A 434 0.16 -21.56 35.30
CA ALA A 434 1.00 -20.69 36.13
C ALA A 434 2.29 -21.37 36.61
N GLY A 435 2.42 -22.70 36.56
CA GLY A 435 3.65 -23.42 36.90
C GLY A 435 4.75 -23.26 35.86
N ILE A 436 4.39 -22.93 34.61
CA ILE A 436 5.33 -22.81 33.50
C ILE A 436 5.71 -21.36 33.30
N LYS A 437 7.01 -21.07 33.27
CA LYS A 437 7.50 -19.73 32.98
C LYS A 437 7.56 -19.49 31.48
N THR A 438 6.74 -18.56 31.00
CA THR A 438 6.73 -18.16 29.58
C THR A 438 6.81 -16.66 29.39
N ILE A 439 7.37 -16.26 28.24
CA ILE A 439 7.43 -14.89 27.77
C ILE A 439 6.71 -14.83 26.41
N GLY A 440 5.75 -13.91 26.28
CA GLY A 440 5.08 -13.66 25.01
C GLY A 440 6.02 -13.04 23.97
N GLY A 441 5.76 -13.28 22.70
CA GLY A 441 6.58 -12.80 21.60
C GLY A 441 6.39 -11.30 21.38
N ASN A 442 7.41 -10.61 20.86
CA ASN A 442 7.23 -9.21 20.48
C ASN A 442 6.41 -9.10 19.18
N GLY A 443 5.62 -8.05 19.05
CA GLY A 443 5.00 -7.69 17.78
C GLY A 443 6.03 -7.16 16.78
N GLY A 444 5.81 -7.44 15.51
CA GLY A 444 6.64 -6.94 14.41
C GLY A 444 6.38 -5.47 14.12
N ASN A 445 7.38 -4.80 13.55
CA ASN A 445 7.23 -3.42 13.09
C ASN A 445 6.39 -3.38 11.81
N ALA A 446 5.64 -2.31 11.62
CA ALA A 446 5.00 -2.06 10.33
C ALA A 446 5.99 -1.57 9.27
N GLY A 447 5.60 -1.70 8.01
CA GLY A 447 6.39 -1.23 6.89
C GLY A 447 6.41 0.30 6.77
N PHE A 448 7.44 0.81 6.10
CA PHE A 448 7.58 2.23 5.75
C PHE A 448 6.82 2.58 4.46
N ILE A 449 6.42 3.85 4.33
CA ILE A 449 5.70 4.39 3.18
C ILE A 449 6.55 5.41 2.42
N GLY A 450 6.61 5.29 1.09
CA GLY A 450 7.12 6.34 0.19
C GLY A 450 6.06 7.29 -0.37
N GLY A 451 4.77 7.00 -0.16
CA GLY A 451 3.61 7.76 -0.64
C GLY A 451 2.80 8.49 0.45
N ASN A 452 1.57 8.91 0.12
CA ASN A 452 0.72 9.75 0.97
C ASN A 452 -0.45 9.01 1.65
N LEU A 453 -0.35 7.68 1.84
CA LEU A 453 -1.38 6.85 2.48
C LEU A 453 -1.05 6.51 3.94
N THR A 454 -2.01 5.89 4.64
CA THR A 454 -1.89 5.53 6.06
C THR A 454 -0.86 4.43 6.27
N GLY A 455 0.07 4.67 7.21
CA GLY A 455 1.06 3.69 7.67
C GLY A 455 0.41 2.46 8.30
N GLY A 456 0.98 1.29 8.05
CA GLY A 456 0.58 0.05 8.73
C GLY A 456 0.74 0.17 10.25
N ALA A 457 -0.09 -0.54 11.01
CA ALA A 457 0.04 -0.62 12.46
C ALA A 457 1.14 -1.61 12.86
N GLY A 458 1.87 -1.32 13.94
CA GLY A 458 2.76 -2.29 14.57
C GLY A 458 1.97 -3.45 15.16
N GLY A 459 2.58 -4.64 15.15
CA GLY A 459 1.96 -5.84 15.72
C GLY A 459 1.85 -5.76 17.23
N ASN A 460 0.84 -6.39 17.82
CA ASN A 460 0.74 -6.49 19.28
C ASN A 460 1.75 -7.50 19.83
N GLY A 461 2.27 -7.24 21.02
CA GLY A 461 3.02 -8.22 21.79
C GLY A 461 2.10 -9.35 22.27
N GLY A 462 2.62 -10.57 22.26
CA GLY A 462 1.90 -11.74 22.74
C GLY A 462 1.86 -11.82 24.26
N THR A 463 0.91 -12.59 24.77
CA THR A 463 0.73 -12.78 26.22
C THR A 463 1.72 -13.81 26.76
N GLY A 464 2.08 -13.74 28.05
CA GLY A 464 2.93 -14.77 28.67
C GLY A 464 2.64 -14.92 30.16
N THR A 465 3.05 -16.03 30.77
CA THR A 465 2.79 -16.22 32.22
C THR A 465 3.67 -15.31 33.07
N TYR A 466 4.96 -15.20 32.73
CA TYR A 466 5.87 -14.33 33.45
C TYR A 466 5.98 -12.95 32.82
N ALA A 467 6.06 -12.86 31.49
CA ALA A 467 6.11 -11.56 30.84
C ALA A 467 5.33 -11.54 29.52
N GLY A 468 4.63 -10.45 29.26
CA GLY A 468 4.13 -10.17 27.92
C GLY A 468 5.24 -9.66 27.00
N GLY A 469 5.07 -9.86 25.69
CA GLY A 469 5.98 -9.31 24.69
C GLY A 469 5.72 -7.83 24.41
N ASN A 470 6.70 -7.12 23.86
CA ASN A 470 6.51 -5.72 23.49
C ASN A 470 5.69 -5.58 22.20
N GLY A 471 4.95 -4.49 22.05
CA GLY A 471 4.33 -4.13 20.77
C GLY A 471 5.36 -3.60 19.78
N GLY A 472 5.09 -3.81 18.49
CA GLY A 472 5.93 -3.32 17.39
C GLY A 472 5.66 -1.85 17.06
N ALA A 473 6.61 -1.19 16.41
CA ALA A 473 6.45 0.19 15.98
C ALA A 473 5.46 0.33 14.81
N GLY A 474 4.70 1.42 14.81
CA GLY A 474 3.83 1.81 13.71
C GLY A 474 4.60 2.39 12.52
N GLY A 475 4.04 2.25 11.33
CA GLY A 475 4.69 2.59 10.07
C GLY A 475 4.65 4.10 9.79
N ALA A 476 5.59 4.57 8.97
CA ALA A 476 5.52 5.93 8.44
C ALA A 476 4.19 6.15 7.70
N GLY A 477 3.64 7.37 7.78
CA GLY A 477 2.25 7.66 7.39
C GLY A 477 1.26 7.58 8.56
N GLY A 478 1.73 7.66 9.79
CA GLY A 478 0.88 7.74 10.98
C GLY A 478 0.33 6.41 11.47
N GLY A 479 1.01 5.29 11.21
CA GLY A 479 0.61 3.98 11.72
C GLY A 479 0.69 3.92 13.25
N ASN A 480 -0.28 3.29 13.90
CA ASN A 480 -0.25 3.15 15.36
C ASN A 480 0.79 2.12 15.80
N GLY A 481 1.43 2.34 16.94
CA GLY A 481 2.23 1.33 17.61
C GLY A 481 1.35 0.20 18.14
N GLY A 482 1.89 -1.01 18.15
CA GLY A 482 1.21 -2.17 18.70
C GLY A 482 1.15 -2.12 20.23
N ASN A 483 0.14 -2.72 20.83
CA ASN A 483 0.04 -2.83 22.28
C ASN A 483 1.05 -3.85 22.80
N GLY A 484 1.57 -3.63 24.00
CA GLY A 484 2.33 -4.63 24.74
C GLY A 484 1.42 -5.76 25.21
N GLY A 485 1.96 -6.97 25.23
CA GLY A 485 1.26 -8.17 25.70
C GLY A 485 1.02 -8.14 27.20
N THR A 486 -0.09 -8.71 27.62
CA THR A 486 -0.41 -8.89 29.04
C THR A 486 0.35 -10.07 29.64
N SER A 487 0.30 -10.21 30.96
CA SER A 487 0.83 -11.37 31.64
C SER A 487 -0.17 -12.03 32.60
N THR A 488 -0.15 -13.37 32.67
CA THR A 488 -1.16 -14.13 33.45
C THR A 488 -0.68 -14.57 34.84
N GLY A 489 0.62 -14.48 35.12
CA GLY A 489 1.20 -14.78 36.43
C GLY A 489 1.95 -16.11 36.44
N TRP A 490 3.24 -16.07 36.75
CA TRP A 490 4.06 -17.28 36.94
C TRP A 490 4.33 -17.53 38.41
N ASN A 491 3.98 -18.74 38.88
CA ASN A 491 4.26 -19.22 40.22
C ASN A 491 5.68 -19.83 40.26
N ASP A 492 6.57 -19.21 41.03
CA ASP A 492 7.96 -19.65 41.18
C ASP A 492 8.14 -20.87 42.09
N GLY A 493 7.04 -21.43 42.60
CA GLY A 493 7.04 -22.56 43.54
C GLY A 493 7.21 -22.15 45.00
N THR A 494 7.44 -20.87 45.29
CA THR A 494 7.55 -20.32 46.66
C THR A 494 6.22 -19.80 47.21
N GLY A 495 5.17 -19.83 46.40
CA GLY A 495 3.84 -19.30 46.73
C GLY A 495 3.62 -17.83 46.34
N THR A 496 4.61 -17.20 45.70
CA THR A 496 4.47 -15.87 45.09
C THR A 496 4.29 -16.02 43.58
N ILE A 497 3.36 -15.25 43.02
CA ILE A 497 3.13 -15.20 41.58
C ILE A 497 3.76 -13.92 41.04
N TRP A 498 4.65 -14.05 40.07
CA TRP A 498 5.40 -12.93 39.49
C TRP A 498 4.99 -12.70 38.05
N SER A 499 4.84 -11.43 37.66
CA SER A 499 4.62 -11.10 36.25
C SER A 499 4.99 -9.68 35.85
N ARG A 500 5.16 -9.47 34.54
CA ARG A 500 5.43 -8.17 33.92
C ARG A 500 4.66 -8.00 32.62
N GLY A 501 3.94 -6.90 32.46
CA GLY A 501 3.39 -6.52 31.16
C GLY A 501 4.49 -6.13 30.16
N GLY A 502 4.23 -6.34 28.87
CA GLY A 502 5.09 -5.87 27.79
C GLY A 502 4.90 -4.37 27.52
N ASN A 503 5.91 -3.71 26.96
CA ASN A 503 5.80 -2.29 26.60
C ASN A 503 4.99 -2.13 25.30
N GLY A 504 4.26 -1.03 25.17
CA GLY A 504 3.65 -0.63 23.90
C GLY A 504 4.71 -0.14 22.91
N GLY A 505 4.44 -0.34 21.62
CA GLY A 505 5.28 0.15 20.54
C GLY A 505 5.04 1.62 20.23
N ASP A 506 6.04 2.29 19.65
CA ASP A 506 5.91 3.70 19.26
C ASP A 506 5.01 3.86 18.03
N GLY A 507 4.28 4.98 17.98
CA GLY A 507 3.52 5.39 16.80
C GLY A 507 4.42 5.92 15.69
N GLY A 508 4.06 5.63 14.44
CA GLY A 508 4.79 6.06 13.27
C GLY A 508 4.59 7.54 12.96
N SER A 509 5.58 8.16 12.33
CA SER A 509 5.50 9.58 11.95
C SER A 509 4.55 9.79 10.76
N GLY A 510 3.83 10.91 10.75
CA GLY A 510 3.00 11.32 9.63
C GLY A 510 3.83 11.77 8.42
N VAL A 511 3.28 11.60 7.22
CA VAL A 511 3.94 11.98 5.95
C VAL A 511 3.84 13.48 5.68
N ILE A 512 4.84 14.02 4.95
CA ILE A 512 4.85 15.43 4.54
C ILE A 512 3.81 15.66 3.44
N GLY A 513 2.92 16.64 3.64
CA GLY A 513 1.93 17.05 2.65
C GLY A 513 2.49 18.05 1.63
N TYR A 514 2.29 17.77 0.35
CA TYR A 514 2.53 18.71 -0.75
C TYR A 514 1.20 19.23 -1.30
N ALA A 515 1.13 20.53 -1.60
CA ALA A 515 -0.11 21.20 -2.00
C ALA A 515 -0.83 20.48 -3.16
N PRO A 516 -2.17 20.29 -3.08
CA PRO A 516 -3.11 20.87 -2.12
C PRO A 516 -3.35 20.04 -0.83
N ARG A 517 -2.45 19.12 -0.46
CA ARG A 517 -2.70 18.17 0.64
C ARG A 517 -2.15 18.64 1.99
N ALA A 518 -2.88 18.31 3.06
CA ALA A 518 -2.45 18.45 4.45
C ALA A 518 -1.37 17.41 4.82
N GLY A 519 -0.64 17.68 5.90
CA GLY A 519 0.33 16.75 6.46
C GLY A 519 -0.36 15.60 7.18
N GLY A 520 0.21 14.39 7.12
CA GLY A 520 -0.35 13.23 7.81
C GLY A 520 -0.22 13.37 9.32
N ALA A 521 -1.20 12.89 10.09
CA ALA A 521 -1.08 12.81 11.55
C ALA A 521 -0.02 11.78 11.96
N GLY A 522 0.61 11.98 13.10
CA GLY A 522 1.41 10.95 13.76
C GLY A 522 0.52 9.86 14.36
N GLY A 523 0.98 8.62 14.33
CA GLY A 523 0.28 7.47 14.89
C GLY A 523 0.29 7.49 16.42
N ALA A 524 -0.71 6.90 17.05
CA ALA A 524 -0.71 6.74 18.49
C ALA A 524 0.33 5.70 18.93
N GLY A 525 0.97 5.91 20.08
CA GLY A 525 1.74 4.87 20.74
C GLY A 525 0.83 3.78 21.29
N GLY A 526 1.30 2.54 21.27
CA GLY A 526 0.57 1.40 21.81
C GLY A 526 0.50 1.43 23.33
N ALA A 527 -0.55 0.85 23.90
CA ALA A 527 -0.67 0.70 25.35
C ALA A 527 0.35 -0.32 25.87
N GLY A 528 0.89 -0.09 27.06
CA GLY A 528 1.63 -1.11 27.81
C GLY A 528 0.67 -2.20 28.30
N GLY A 529 1.13 -3.44 28.29
CA GLY A 529 0.36 -4.58 28.75
C GLY A 529 0.22 -4.60 30.27
N ASP A 530 -0.88 -5.17 30.75
CA ASP A 530 -1.12 -5.34 32.18
C ASP A 530 -0.29 -6.48 32.78
N GLY A 531 0.13 -6.29 34.02
CA GLY A 531 0.60 -7.34 34.92
C GLY A 531 -0.56 -8.22 35.40
N ALA A 532 -0.26 -9.44 35.83
CA ALA A 532 -1.27 -10.32 36.40
C ALA A 532 -1.87 -9.72 37.68
N THR A 533 -3.10 -10.10 38.01
CA THR A 533 -3.80 -9.65 39.22
C THR A 533 -4.23 -10.83 40.08
N GLY A 534 -4.34 -10.64 41.39
CA GLY A 534 -4.85 -11.67 42.30
C GLY A 534 -4.11 -11.71 43.64
N THR A 535 -4.54 -12.62 44.52
CA THR A 535 -3.91 -12.85 45.82
C THR A 535 -2.51 -13.46 45.64
N GLY A 536 -1.52 -12.93 46.35
CA GLY A 536 -0.14 -13.43 46.27
C GLY A 536 0.59 -13.05 44.98
N VAL A 537 0.03 -12.14 44.18
CA VAL A 537 0.62 -11.68 42.92
C VAL A 537 1.45 -10.41 43.14
N VAL A 538 2.70 -10.43 42.70
CA VAL A 538 3.60 -9.27 42.58
C VAL A 538 3.86 -9.02 41.10
N SER A 539 3.20 -8.00 40.55
CA SER A 539 3.27 -7.71 39.12
C SER A 539 3.55 -6.24 38.81
N VAL A 540 4.16 -6.03 37.64
CA VAL A 540 4.45 -4.69 37.10
C VAL A 540 3.79 -4.56 35.74
N GLY A 541 3.08 -3.47 35.48
CA GLY A 541 2.56 -3.16 34.15
C GLY A 541 3.64 -2.63 33.20
N GLY A 542 3.47 -2.85 31.90
CA GLY A 542 4.37 -2.35 30.87
C GLY A 542 4.21 -0.86 30.61
N ASN A 543 5.24 -0.20 30.07
CA ASN A 543 5.15 1.21 29.69
C ASN A 543 4.36 1.38 28.38
N GLY A 544 3.63 2.49 28.24
CA GLY A 544 3.04 2.88 26.97
C GLY A 544 4.09 3.37 25.98
N GLY A 545 3.85 3.14 24.69
CA GLY A 545 4.70 3.62 23.60
C GLY A 545 4.50 5.11 23.34
N SER A 546 5.49 5.74 22.71
CA SER A 546 5.43 7.17 22.36
C SER A 546 4.52 7.40 21.16
N GLY A 547 3.85 8.55 21.10
CA GLY A 547 3.13 8.98 19.91
C GLY A 547 4.08 9.43 18.80
N GLY A 548 3.72 9.16 17.56
CA GLY A 548 4.47 9.56 16.37
C GLY A 548 4.39 11.05 16.10
N SER A 549 5.40 11.61 15.43
CA SER A 549 5.38 13.01 15.03
C SER A 549 4.37 13.28 13.90
N GLY A 550 3.75 14.45 13.88
CA GLY A 550 2.90 14.90 12.79
C GLY A 550 3.72 15.31 11.57
N GLY A 551 3.21 15.01 10.37
CA GLY A 551 3.84 15.35 9.11
C GLY A 551 3.75 16.84 8.79
N GLY A 552 4.83 17.42 8.27
CA GLY A 552 4.85 18.83 7.86
C GLY A 552 4.08 19.12 6.57
N THR A 553 3.98 20.39 6.17
CA THR A 553 3.40 20.82 4.89
C THR A 553 4.18 21.94 4.23
N SER A 554 3.95 22.09 2.92
CA SER A 554 4.29 23.29 2.15
C SER A 554 3.05 23.86 1.43
N GLY A 555 3.01 25.18 1.25
CA GLY A 555 2.03 25.84 0.36
C GLY A 555 0.66 26.15 0.98
N GLY A 556 0.59 26.46 2.28
CA GLY A 556 -0.64 26.97 2.92
C GLY A 556 -1.57 25.92 3.53
N ASN A 557 -1.19 24.64 3.54
CA ASN A 557 -2.01 23.56 4.10
C ASN A 557 -1.71 23.28 5.58
N ALA A 558 -2.68 22.74 6.31
CA ALA A 558 -2.50 22.36 7.71
C ALA A 558 -1.51 21.19 7.85
N ALA A 559 -0.55 21.33 8.76
CA ALA A 559 0.34 20.24 9.13
C ALA A 559 -0.37 19.23 10.03
N GLY A 560 0.14 18.00 10.07
CA GLY A 560 -0.43 16.92 10.86
C GLY A 560 -0.17 17.10 12.34
N ASN A 561 -1.12 16.68 13.17
CA ASN A 561 -0.93 16.65 14.62
C ASN A 561 0.01 15.49 15.02
N GLY A 562 0.71 15.65 16.13
CA GLY A 562 1.42 14.54 16.76
C GLY A 562 0.43 13.52 17.34
N GLY A 563 0.82 12.25 17.31
CA GLY A 563 0.03 11.15 17.88
C GLY A 563 0.06 11.16 19.40
N SER A 564 -0.96 10.60 20.04
CA SER A 564 -0.98 10.44 21.49
C SER A 564 0.00 9.36 21.95
N GLY A 565 0.61 9.54 23.11
CA GLY A 565 1.32 8.45 23.80
C GLY A 565 0.35 7.39 24.31
N GLY A 566 0.80 6.14 24.34
CA GLY A 566 0.02 5.02 24.86
C GLY A 566 -0.06 5.03 26.38
N SER A 567 -1.12 4.48 26.94
CA SER A 567 -1.24 4.31 28.39
C SER A 567 -0.26 3.26 28.92
N GLY A 568 0.27 3.43 30.12
CA GLY A 568 0.97 2.38 30.83
C GLY A 568 0.00 1.31 31.35
N GLY A 569 0.45 0.06 31.37
CA GLY A 569 -0.30 -1.06 31.92
C GLY A 569 -0.35 -1.02 33.45
N SER A 570 -1.40 -1.59 34.02
CA SER A 570 -1.56 -1.72 35.47
C SER A 570 -0.79 -2.92 36.02
N GLY A 571 -0.42 -2.88 37.29
CA GLY A 571 0.18 -4.01 38.00
C GLY A 571 -0.26 -4.04 39.46
N THR A 572 -0.01 -5.13 40.17
CA THR A 572 -0.34 -5.20 41.60
C THR A 572 0.68 -4.44 42.45
N ALA A 573 1.96 -4.48 42.05
CA ALA A 573 3.03 -3.78 42.74
C ALA A 573 3.30 -2.43 42.09
N SER A 574 3.53 -2.42 40.77
CA SER A 574 3.76 -1.18 40.06
C SER A 574 2.96 -1.06 38.76
N GLY A 575 2.49 0.15 38.48
CA GLY A 575 1.98 0.49 37.15
C GLY A 575 3.11 0.93 36.22
N GLY A 576 2.96 0.70 34.93
CA GLY A 576 3.87 1.20 33.91
C GLY A 576 3.62 2.68 33.62
N ASN A 577 4.63 3.38 33.13
CA ASN A 577 4.50 4.79 32.76
C ASN A 577 3.72 4.95 31.46
N GLY A 578 2.97 6.04 31.32
CA GLY A 578 2.40 6.45 30.04
C GLY A 578 3.48 6.93 29.07
N GLY A 579 3.27 6.70 27.78
CA GLY A 579 4.17 7.16 26.72
C GLY A 579 4.04 8.66 26.46
N ALA A 580 5.09 9.27 25.91
CA ALA A 580 5.06 10.68 25.54
C ALA A 580 4.18 10.92 24.30
N GLY A 581 3.53 12.07 24.22
CA GLY A 581 2.85 12.52 23.01
C GLY A 581 3.85 12.95 21.92
N GLY A 582 3.50 12.72 20.66
CA GLY A 582 4.32 13.11 19.52
C GLY A 582 4.31 14.60 19.25
N ALA A 583 5.37 15.13 18.64
CA ALA A 583 5.41 16.53 18.23
C ALA A 583 4.45 16.81 17.05
N GLY A 584 3.87 18.00 17.00
CA GLY A 584 3.08 18.46 15.87
C GLY A 584 3.93 18.83 14.66
N GLY A 585 3.38 18.66 13.45
CA GLY A 585 4.06 18.93 12.20
C GLY A 585 4.25 20.42 11.93
N THR A 586 5.29 20.75 11.16
CA THR A 586 5.60 22.12 10.78
C THR A 586 4.85 22.54 9.51
N ALA A 587 4.32 23.76 9.46
CA ALA A 587 3.67 24.29 8.27
C ALA A 587 4.55 25.35 7.61
N SER A 588 4.91 25.17 6.33
CA SER A 588 5.77 26.07 5.55
C SER A 588 5.06 26.74 4.36
N VAL A 589 5.48 27.95 3.95
CA VAL A 589 5.06 28.62 2.70
C VAL A 589 6.26 28.74 1.74
N PRO A 590 6.07 28.56 0.42
CA PRO A 590 7.09 28.87 -0.56
C PRO A 590 7.38 30.39 -0.61
N PHE A 591 8.63 30.73 -0.93
CA PHE A 591 9.19 32.10 -0.94
C PHE A 591 8.44 33.14 -1.81
N THR A 592 7.42 32.74 -2.57
CA THR A 592 6.67 33.58 -3.51
C THR A 592 5.38 34.20 -2.94
N GLY A 593 5.09 34.02 -1.64
CA GLY A 593 3.94 34.63 -0.94
C GLY A 593 2.64 33.80 -1.00
N GLY A 594 1.79 33.93 0.03
CA GLY A 594 0.50 33.24 0.18
C GLY A 594 -0.03 33.23 1.63
N THR A 595 -1.29 32.82 1.84
CA THR A 595 -1.84 32.53 3.19
C THR A 595 -1.20 31.24 3.71
N GLY A 596 -0.41 31.29 4.79
CA GLY A 596 0.22 30.08 5.31
C GLY A 596 -0.75 29.15 6.05
N GLY A 597 -0.29 27.91 6.23
CA GLY A 597 -1.07 26.85 6.86
C GLY A 597 -0.91 26.84 8.38
N VAL A 598 -1.88 26.21 9.06
CA VAL A 598 -1.84 25.99 10.51
C VAL A 598 -0.88 24.86 10.84
N ALA A 599 0.04 25.07 11.78
CA ALA A 599 0.95 24.02 12.21
C ALA A 599 0.22 22.98 13.09
N GLY A 600 0.74 21.76 13.14
CA GLY A 600 0.12 20.67 13.88
C GLY A 600 0.26 20.83 15.38
N ASN A 601 -0.74 20.40 16.13
CA ASN A 601 -0.67 20.36 17.59
C ASN A 601 0.19 19.17 18.07
N GLY A 602 0.81 19.32 19.23
CA GLY A 602 1.45 18.20 19.93
C GLY A 602 0.40 17.20 20.42
N GLY A 603 0.75 15.91 20.39
CA GLY A 603 -0.09 14.83 20.90
C GLY A 603 -0.14 14.81 22.42
N ALA A 604 -1.22 14.28 22.99
CA ALA A 604 -1.33 14.11 24.44
C ALA A 604 -0.38 13.00 24.94
N GLY A 605 0.17 13.15 26.13
CA GLY A 605 0.87 12.08 26.84
C GLY A 605 -0.12 11.02 27.34
N GLY A 606 0.35 9.77 27.41
CA GLY A 606 -0.44 8.64 27.88
C GLY A 606 -0.63 8.63 29.40
N ALA A 607 -1.71 8.04 29.88
CA ALA A 607 -1.91 7.86 31.32
C ALA A 607 -0.93 6.82 31.89
N GLY A 608 -0.48 7.01 33.13
CA GLY A 608 0.24 5.98 33.88
C GLY A 608 -0.69 4.88 34.38
N GLY A 609 -0.17 3.66 34.48
CA GLY A 609 -0.89 2.49 34.95
C GLY A 609 -1.09 2.48 36.47
N ASN A 610 -2.14 1.78 36.92
CA ASN A 610 -2.47 1.71 38.35
C ASN A 610 -1.59 0.69 39.10
N SER A 611 -1.48 0.88 40.42
CA SER A 611 -0.97 -0.12 41.37
C SER A 611 -2.07 -0.59 42.32
N SER A 612 -2.26 -1.90 42.46
CA SER A 612 -3.17 -2.49 43.46
C SER A 612 -2.62 -2.48 44.90
N GLY A 613 -1.45 -1.90 45.14
CA GLY A 613 -0.94 -1.65 46.50
C GLY A 613 -0.07 -2.74 47.10
N VAL A 614 0.40 -3.70 46.32
CA VAL A 614 1.30 -4.76 46.78
C VAL A 614 2.72 -4.21 46.89
N ALA A 615 3.38 -4.40 48.04
CA ALA A 615 4.77 -4.02 48.22
C ALA A 615 5.71 -5.06 47.57
N THR A 616 6.65 -4.60 46.74
CA THR A 616 7.73 -5.46 46.23
C THR A 616 8.63 -5.90 47.38
N PRO A 617 8.89 -7.21 47.54
CA PRO A 617 9.84 -7.70 48.53
C PRO A 617 11.25 -7.14 48.28
N THR A 618 11.95 -6.75 49.37
CA THR A 618 13.33 -6.23 49.30
C THR A 618 14.32 -7.24 48.75
N ASP A 619 14.09 -8.52 49.01
CA ASP A 619 14.93 -9.62 48.55
C ASP A 619 14.37 -10.28 47.28
N ASN A 620 13.61 -9.53 46.45
CA ASN A 620 13.01 -10.14 45.26
C ASN A 620 14.10 -10.60 44.27
N PRO A 621 14.04 -11.86 43.81
CA PRO A 621 15.08 -12.43 42.95
C PRO A 621 14.99 -11.95 41.49
N TYR A 622 14.02 -11.09 41.15
CA TYR A 622 13.72 -10.67 39.78
C TYR A 622 14.05 -9.20 39.49
N GLY A 623 14.70 -8.51 40.43
CA GLY A 623 15.20 -7.14 40.25
C GLY A 623 14.11 -6.08 40.11
N LEU A 624 12.89 -6.35 40.60
CA LEU A 624 11.83 -5.34 40.60
C LEU A 624 12.16 -4.23 41.59
N GLY A 625 11.96 -2.97 41.16
CA GLY A 625 12.14 -1.80 42.01
C GLY A 625 11.05 -1.66 43.08
N PRO A 626 11.12 -0.60 43.92
CA PRO A 626 10.08 -0.29 44.88
C PRO A 626 8.71 -0.07 44.21
N SER A 627 7.64 -0.51 44.88
CA SER A 627 6.27 -0.35 44.38
C SER A 627 5.88 1.10 44.20
N HIS A 628 5.30 1.42 43.04
CA HIS A 628 4.71 2.72 42.73
C HIS A 628 3.69 2.58 41.59
N ALA A 629 2.63 3.40 41.56
CA ALA A 629 1.85 3.53 40.34
C ALA A 629 2.66 4.24 39.23
N GLY A 630 2.22 4.12 37.99
CA GLY A 630 2.93 4.65 36.84
C GLY A 630 2.76 6.16 36.69
N ASN A 631 3.80 6.85 36.21
CA ASN A 631 3.68 8.27 35.88
C ASN A 631 2.94 8.46 34.56
N GLY A 632 2.23 9.59 34.41
CA GLY A 632 1.71 10.02 33.13
C GLY A 632 2.84 10.47 32.20
N GLY A 633 2.67 10.24 30.90
CA GLY A 633 3.62 10.67 29.88
C GLY A 633 3.51 12.17 29.60
N ASP A 634 4.60 12.76 29.14
CA ASP A 634 4.62 14.18 28.77
C ASP A 634 3.83 14.43 27.47
N GLY A 635 3.20 15.60 27.36
CA GLY A 635 2.57 16.05 26.13
C GLY A 635 3.60 16.48 25.09
N GLY A 636 3.28 16.25 23.82
CA GLY A 636 4.14 16.57 22.69
C GLY A 636 4.25 18.07 22.43
N LEU A 637 5.34 18.48 21.78
CA LEU A 637 5.55 19.88 21.39
C LEU A 637 4.59 20.28 20.26
N GLY A 638 4.13 21.53 20.27
CA GLY A 638 3.40 22.12 19.15
C GLY A 638 4.31 22.39 17.95
N GLY A 639 3.79 22.24 16.74
CA GLY A 639 4.51 22.48 15.49
C GLY A 639 4.73 23.97 15.21
N THR A 640 5.77 24.28 14.43
CA THR A 640 6.10 25.65 14.00
C THR A 640 5.34 26.02 12.73
N GLY A 641 4.75 27.22 12.67
CA GLY A 641 4.00 27.71 11.50
C GLY A 641 4.69 28.92 10.84
N THR A 642 4.76 28.95 9.50
CA THR A 642 5.46 30.01 8.74
C THR A 642 4.65 31.25 8.37
N ILE A 643 3.33 31.14 8.24
CA ILE A 643 2.36 32.26 8.16
C ILE A 643 1.05 31.68 8.74
N GLY A 644 0.51 32.23 9.83
CA GLY A 644 -0.65 31.67 10.54
C GLY A 644 -0.34 31.17 11.96
N ALA A 645 -1.27 30.41 12.55
CA ALA A 645 -1.14 29.94 13.92
C ALA A 645 -0.20 28.72 14.04
N SER A 646 0.77 28.81 14.93
CA SER A 646 1.58 27.67 15.36
C SER A 646 0.78 26.71 16.23
N GLY A 647 1.22 25.46 16.29
CA GLY A 647 0.51 24.40 16.99
C GLY A 647 0.61 24.54 18.50
N SER A 648 -0.45 24.18 19.22
CA SER A 648 -0.40 24.10 20.68
C SER A 648 0.36 22.87 21.15
N GLY A 649 1.00 22.95 22.32
CA GLY A 649 1.54 21.79 22.99
C GLY A 649 0.44 20.82 23.45
N GLY A 650 0.77 19.53 23.49
CA GLY A 650 -0.13 18.48 23.94
C GLY A 650 -0.28 18.47 25.46
N ALA A 651 -1.41 17.96 25.96
CA ALA A 651 -1.61 17.79 27.39
C ALA A 651 -0.72 16.66 27.94
N GLY A 652 -0.22 16.80 29.16
CA GLY A 652 0.41 15.71 29.90
C GLY A 652 -0.61 14.67 30.35
N GLY A 653 -0.18 13.41 30.41
CA GLY A 653 -0.99 12.29 30.84
C GLY A 653 -1.22 12.27 32.36
N THR A 654 -2.31 11.66 32.81
CA THR A 654 -2.58 11.50 34.24
C THR A 654 -1.66 10.44 34.85
N GLY A 655 -1.23 10.64 36.10
CA GLY A 655 -0.57 9.60 36.89
C GLY A 655 -1.52 8.49 37.31
N GLY A 656 -1.00 7.28 37.48
CA GLY A 656 -1.76 6.12 37.90
C GLY A 656 -2.15 6.15 39.37
N ASN A 657 -3.29 5.56 39.71
CA ASN A 657 -3.77 5.47 41.08
C ASN A 657 -3.06 4.34 41.85
N ALA A 658 -2.97 4.48 43.17
CA ALA A 658 -2.37 3.49 44.04
C ALA A 658 -3.30 3.12 45.22
N HIS A 659 -3.35 1.83 45.53
CA HIS A 659 -3.98 1.31 46.74
C HIS A 659 -2.97 1.07 47.87
N GLY A 660 -3.45 0.87 49.10
CA GLY A 660 -2.61 0.52 50.24
C GLY A 660 -1.55 1.59 50.53
N THR A 661 -0.33 1.16 50.85
CA THR A 661 0.80 2.06 51.20
C THR A 661 1.62 2.50 49.99
N VAL A 662 1.24 2.10 48.78
CA VAL A 662 1.99 2.41 47.56
C VAL A 662 1.71 3.85 47.14
N ASN A 663 2.74 4.54 46.66
CA ASN A 663 2.61 5.90 46.16
C ASN A 663 1.95 5.91 44.78
N ALA A 664 1.08 6.89 44.56
CA ALA A 664 0.48 7.13 43.26
C ALA A 664 1.48 7.81 42.31
N GLY A 665 1.19 7.70 41.01
CA GLY A 665 2.07 8.19 39.97
C GLY A 665 1.91 9.70 39.77
N ASN A 666 2.97 10.37 39.34
CA ASN A 666 2.91 11.79 39.00
C ASN A 666 2.21 11.98 37.64
N GLY A 667 1.55 13.11 37.46
CA GLY A 667 1.08 13.54 36.14
C GLY A 667 2.23 13.97 35.25
N GLY A 668 2.09 13.75 33.95
CA GLY A 668 3.06 14.18 32.94
C GLY A 668 3.00 15.68 32.70
N ASN A 669 4.09 16.26 32.19
CA ASN A 669 4.14 17.68 31.87
C ASN A 669 3.36 17.97 30.58
N GLY A 670 2.80 19.16 30.49
CA GLY A 670 2.24 19.66 29.24
C GLY A 670 3.35 20.05 28.26
N GLY A 671 3.13 19.81 26.98
CA GLY A 671 4.08 20.16 25.92
C GLY A 671 4.17 21.67 25.70
N ALA A 672 5.30 22.16 25.23
CA ALA A 672 5.44 23.57 24.88
C ALA A 672 4.70 23.89 23.57
N GLY A 673 4.18 25.12 23.45
CA GLY A 673 3.60 25.62 22.23
C GLY A 673 4.63 25.92 21.14
N GLY A 674 4.23 25.78 19.88
CA GLY A 674 5.09 26.01 18.73
C GLY A 674 5.48 27.48 18.55
N THR A 675 6.67 27.72 18.05
CA THR A 675 7.14 29.08 17.74
C THR A 675 6.48 29.62 16.49
N GLY A 676 6.15 30.92 16.50
CA GLY A 676 5.75 31.67 15.31
C GLY A 676 6.96 32.02 14.45
N SER A 677 6.76 32.11 13.16
CA SER A 677 7.79 32.43 12.18
C SER A 677 7.98 33.92 11.91
N VAL A 678 9.13 34.26 11.35
CA VAL A 678 9.35 35.58 10.76
C VAL A 678 8.44 35.78 9.55
N GLY A 679 7.84 36.98 9.41
CA GLY A 679 7.04 37.36 8.26
C GLY A 679 7.82 37.25 6.93
N ALA A 680 7.10 37.07 5.82
CA ALA A 680 7.71 36.97 4.51
C ALA A 680 8.32 38.32 4.05
N PRO A 681 9.47 38.34 3.36
CA PRO A 681 10.07 39.57 2.89
C PRO A 681 9.13 40.37 1.97
N ALA A 682 9.08 41.69 2.15
CA ALA A 682 8.31 42.56 1.28
C ALA A 682 8.98 42.82 -0.09
N ALA A 683 8.17 43.12 -1.10
CA ALA A 683 8.64 43.41 -2.46
C ALA A 683 9.31 44.80 -2.54
N SER A 684 10.46 44.88 -3.20
CA SER A 684 11.17 46.14 -3.48
C SER A 684 11.23 46.41 -4.99
N PRO A 685 10.15 46.91 -5.61
CA PRO A 685 10.05 47.08 -7.06
C PRO A 685 10.86 48.27 -7.56
N ALA A 686 11.44 48.15 -8.77
CA ALA A 686 12.30 49.20 -9.34
C ALA A 686 11.55 50.50 -9.69
N HIS A 687 10.24 50.42 -9.99
CA HIS A 687 9.44 51.56 -10.47
C HIS A 687 8.07 51.69 -9.79
N ALA A 688 7.97 51.26 -8.52
CA ALA A 688 6.78 51.42 -7.70
C ALA A 688 7.16 51.68 -6.23
N SER A 689 6.18 52.06 -5.41
CA SER A 689 6.36 52.08 -3.96
C SER A 689 6.73 50.69 -3.44
N GLY A 690 7.52 50.66 -2.36
CA GLY A 690 7.85 49.43 -1.66
C GLY A 690 6.60 48.76 -1.10
N GLY A 691 6.54 47.44 -1.17
CA GLY A 691 5.45 46.68 -0.55
C GLY A 691 5.55 46.71 0.97
N ASP A 692 4.42 46.60 1.67
CA ASP A 692 4.44 46.47 3.13
C ASP A 692 5.02 45.12 3.57
N GLY A 693 5.73 45.15 4.68
CA GLY A 693 6.18 44.00 5.44
C GLY A 693 4.98 43.20 5.93
N HIS A 694 5.15 41.88 5.92
CA HIS A 694 4.17 40.93 6.41
C HIS A 694 4.41 40.67 7.89
N ASP A 695 3.31 40.48 8.62
CA ASP A 695 3.32 40.20 10.05
C ASP A 695 3.96 38.85 10.37
N GLY A 696 4.54 38.74 11.57
CA GLY A 696 5.05 37.48 12.11
C GLY A 696 3.93 36.54 12.56
N GLY A 697 4.21 35.23 12.54
CA GLY A 697 3.23 34.20 12.94
C GLY A 697 2.88 34.25 14.43
N THR A 698 1.63 33.95 14.77
CA THR A 698 1.18 33.80 16.17
C THR A 698 1.66 32.48 16.73
N ALA A 699 2.24 32.49 17.92
CA ALA A 699 2.74 31.28 18.54
C ALA A 699 1.64 30.42 19.17
N GLY A 700 1.95 29.14 19.37
CA GLY A 700 1.05 28.17 19.97
C GLY A 700 1.03 28.26 21.48
N ASN A 701 -0.09 27.88 22.10
CA ASN A 701 -0.21 27.80 23.55
C ASN A 701 0.52 26.56 24.10
N GLY A 702 0.95 26.62 25.36
CA GLY A 702 1.38 25.44 26.09
C GLY A 702 0.24 24.44 26.31
N GLY A 703 0.59 23.18 26.54
CA GLY A 703 -0.35 22.12 26.90
C GLY A 703 -0.56 22.05 28.42
N GLN A 704 -1.73 21.57 28.86
CA GLN A 704 -2.01 21.42 30.29
C GLN A 704 -1.12 20.34 30.93
N GLY A 705 -0.70 20.55 32.17
CA GLY A 705 -0.06 19.50 32.97
C GLY A 705 -1.08 18.41 33.35
N GLY A 706 -0.63 17.16 33.36
CA GLY A 706 -1.45 16.01 33.74
C GLY A 706 -1.71 15.97 35.25
N ALA A 707 -2.87 15.47 35.66
CA ALA A 707 -3.17 15.30 37.08
C ALA A 707 -2.32 14.16 37.69
N GLY A 708 -1.89 14.32 38.94
CA GLY A 708 -1.29 13.24 39.72
C GLY A 708 -2.33 12.19 40.12
N GLY A 709 -1.91 10.95 40.28
CA GLY A 709 -2.77 9.85 40.67
C GLY A 709 -3.17 9.89 42.14
N ASN A 710 -4.33 9.30 42.45
CA ASN A 710 -4.83 9.24 43.82
C ASN A 710 -4.23 8.03 44.57
N ALA A 711 -4.03 8.19 45.87
CA ALA A 711 -3.56 7.13 46.76
C ALA A 711 -4.55 6.90 47.92
N GLU A 712 -4.58 5.67 48.45
CA GLU A 712 -5.30 5.41 49.71
C GLU A 712 -4.46 5.84 50.91
N SER A 713 -3.38 5.12 51.21
CA SER A 713 -2.52 5.38 52.37
C SER A 713 -1.09 5.77 52.01
N GLY A 714 -0.63 5.51 50.78
CA GLY A 714 0.60 6.10 50.25
C GLY A 714 0.45 7.58 49.89
N ASN A 715 1.50 8.19 49.36
CA ASN A 715 1.44 9.58 48.92
C ASN A 715 0.72 9.69 47.58
N GLY A 716 -0.14 10.72 47.45
CA GLY A 716 -0.74 11.10 46.19
C GLY A 716 0.33 11.63 45.22
N GLY A 717 0.13 11.41 43.92
CA GLY A 717 1.07 11.83 42.91
C GLY A 717 1.06 13.34 42.71
N ASN A 718 2.20 13.94 42.37
CA ASN A 718 2.23 15.35 42.02
C ASN A 718 1.58 15.59 40.65
N GLY A 719 0.93 16.73 40.47
CA GLY A 719 0.49 17.18 39.16
C GLY A 719 1.69 17.59 38.30
N GLY A 720 1.61 17.30 37.01
CA GLY A 720 2.64 17.69 36.05
C GLY A 720 2.65 19.20 35.80
N THR A 721 3.78 19.73 35.34
CA THR A 721 3.88 21.16 35.02
C THR A 721 3.09 21.50 33.76
N GLY A 722 2.53 22.71 33.70
CA GLY A 722 1.92 23.25 32.49
C GLY A 722 3.00 23.60 31.47
N GLY A 723 2.70 23.38 30.19
CA GLY A 723 3.59 23.71 29.10
C GLY A 723 3.78 25.21 28.93
N ALA A 724 4.96 25.61 28.49
CA ALA A 724 5.24 27.00 28.15
C ALA A 724 4.56 27.39 26.83
N GLY A 725 4.12 28.63 26.73
CA GLY A 725 3.67 29.23 25.47
C GLY A 725 4.83 29.45 24.50
N GLY A 726 4.56 29.33 23.21
CA GLY A 726 5.56 29.52 22.16
C GLY A 726 5.94 31.00 21.96
N THR A 727 7.07 31.25 21.32
CA THR A 727 7.53 32.61 21.00
C THR A 727 6.89 33.11 19.71
N GLY A 728 6.29 34.30 19.72
CA GLY A 728 5.72 34.94 18.54
C GLY A 728 6.79 35.26 17.50
N GLY A 729 6.40 35.20 16.23
CA GLY A 729 7.29 35.43 15.11
C GLY A 729 7.58 36.90 14.85
N ALA A 730 8.77 37.26 14.35
CA ALA A 730 9.07 38.66 14.03
C ALA A 730 8.35 39.14 12.76
N GLY A 731 7.91 40.39 12.72
CA GLY A 731 7.46 41.04 11.50
C GLY A 731 8.61 41.25 10.52
N SER A 732 8.31 41.17 9.22
CA SER A 732 9.31 41.40 8.16
C SER A 732 9.53 42.88 7.86
N MET A 733 10.69 43.20 7.29
CA MET A 733 10.95 44.56 6.84
C MET A 733 10.06 44.92 5.64
N GLY A 734 9.62 46.18 5.60
CA GLY A 734 8.98 46.77 4.44
C GLY A 734 9.95 46.88 3.25
N GLY A 735 9.39 46.83 2.05
CA GLY A 735 10.16 46.86 0.81
C GLY A 735 10.67 48.27 0.52
N ASN A 736 11.79 48.36 -0.16
CA ASN A 736 12.32 49.65 -0.60
C ASN A 736 11.53 50.17 -1.80
N GLY A 737 11.27 51.48 -1.82
CA GLY A 737 10.62 52.16 -2.93
C GLY A 737 11.57 52.40 -4.10
N GLY A 738 11.08 52.17 -5.30
CA GLY A 738 11.78 52.40 -6.56
C GLY A 738 11.75 53.86 -7.03
N THR A 739 11.98 54.08 -8.32
CA THR A 739 11.95 55.41 -8.94
C THR A 739 10.91 55.48 -10.05
N ASP A 740 10.16 56.59 -10.13
CA ASP A 740 9.20 56.79 -11.21
C ASP A 740 9.89 57.13 -12.55
N SER A 741 9.11 57.22 -13.63
CA SER A 741 9.63 57.58 -14.96
C SER A 741 10.26 58.98 -15.06
N ALA A 742 10.05 59.83 -14.06
CA ALA A 742 10.65 61.15 -13.94
C ALA A 742 11.92 61.15 -13.05
N GLY A 743 12.30 60.00 -12.49
CA GLY A 743 13.43 59.84 -11.60
C GLY A 743 13.16 60.25 -10.15
N ASN A 744 11.90 60.52 -9.79
CA ASN A 744 11.53 60.81 -8.40
C ASN A 744 11.46 59.52 -7.59
N THR A 745 11.71 59.64 -6.30
CA THR A 745 11.83 58.51 -5.38
C THR A 745 10.45 58.17 -4.82
N LEU A 746 10.11 56.89 -4.85
CA LEU A 746 8.82 56.40 -4.37
C LEU A 746 8.94 55.94 -2.92
N LEU A 747 7.81 55.96 -2.21
CA LEU A 747 7.72 55.61 -0.79
C LEU A 747 8.22 54.18 -0.53
N GLY A 748 8.92 53.98 0.58
CA GLY A 748 9.16 52.64 1.10
C GLY A 748 7.89 52.08 1.76
N GLY A 749 7.76 50.75 1.81
CA GLY A 749 6.64 50.09 2.49
C GLY A 749 6.82 50.09 4.00
N ASN A 750 5.72 49.98 4.74
CA ASN A 750 5.75 49.83 6.20
C ASN A 750 6.33 48.46 6.58
N GLY A 751 6.93 48.31 7.76
CA GLY A 751 7.30 47.00 8.29
C GLY A 751 6.09 46.25 8.84
N GLY A 752 6.15 44.92 8.84
CA GLY A 752 5.08 44.08 9.39
C GLY A 752 5.10 44.04 10.90
N ASP A 753 3.98 43.75 11.53
CA ASP A 753 3.87 43.62 12.99
C ASP A 753 4.48 42.29 13.48
N GLY A 754 4.97 42.28 14.72
CA GLY A 754 5.37 41.05 15.38
C GLY A 754 4.17 40.19 15.78
N GLY A 755 4.29 38.88 15.62
CA GLY A 755 3.26 37.93 16.04
C GLY A 755 3.14 37.82 17.56
N THR A 756 1.95 37.48 18.05
CA THR A 756 1.70 37.32 19.49
C THR A 756 2.40 36.07 20.04
N GLY A 757 2.90 36.19 21.27
CA GLY A 757 3.38 35.05 22.06
C GLY A 757 2.22 34.14 22.48
N GLY A 758 2.51 32.85 22.65
CA GLY A 758 1.52 31.88 23.10
C GLY A 758 1.30 31.95 24.59
N ASN A 759 0.13 31.54 25.06
CA ASN A 759 -0.17 31.49 26.48
C ASN A 759 0.54 30.31 27.15
N GLY A 760 0.92 30.50 28.42
CA GLY A 760 1.29 29.38 29.27
C GLY A 760 0.05 28.55 29.61
N ALA A 761 0.26 27.31 30.05
CA ALA A 761 -0.82 26.44 30.50
C ALA A 761 -0.80 26.21 32.01
N ALA A 762 -1.93 25.79 32.57
CA ALA A 762 -1.99 25.42 33.98
C ALA A 762 -1.23 24.12 34.24
N GLY A 763 -0.64 24.02 35.42
CA GLY A 763 -0.16 22.75 35.94
C GLY A 763 -1.32 21.84 36.32
N GLY A 764 -1.05 20.54 36.34
CA GLY A 764 -2.02 19.54 36.74
C GLY A 764 -2.35 19.59 38.22
N ALA A 765 -3.53 19.10 38.57
CA ALA A 765 -3.89 18.92 39.98
C ALA A 765 -2.99 17.85 40.63
N GLY A 766 -2.63 18.06 41.89
CA GLY A 766 -2.02 17.00 42.70
C GLY A 766 -3.07 15.94 43.06
N GLY A 767 -2.67 14.68 43.10
CA GLY A 767 -3.52 13.56 43.47
C GLY A 767 -3.82 13.53 44.97
N THR A 768 -5.03 13.11 45.32
CA THR A 768 -5.45 13.07 46.72
C THR A 768 -4.93 11.82 47.42
N SER A 769 -4.60 11.92 48.70
CA SER A 769 -4.36 10.76 49.57
C SER A 769 -5.27 10.77 50.79
N ALA A 770 -5.84 9.62 51.16
CA ALA A 770 -6.74 9.52 52.31
C ALA A 770 -5.96 9.50 53.64
N ASN A 771 -4.85 8.76 53.71
CA ASN A 771 -4.04 8.64 54.93
C ASN A 771 -2.56 9.05 54.75
N GLY A 772 -2.11 9.30 53.52
CA GLY A 772 -0.78 9.82 53.20
C GLY A 772 -0.80 11.31 52.84
N THR A 773 0.31 11.84 52.33
CA THR A 773 0.34 13.23 51.85
C THR A 773 -0.29 13.32 50.47
N SER A 774 -1.24 14.24 50.27
CA SER A 774 -1.72 14.58 48.93
C SER A 774 -0.59 15.22 48.11
N GLY A 775 -0.58 14.96 46.82
CA GLY A 775 0.43 15.49 45.91
C GLY A 775 0.30 17.00 45.72
N ALA A 776 1.39 17.65 45.35
CA ALA A 776 1.39 19.06 45.01
C ALA A 776 0.75 19.30 43.64
N THR A 777 0.09 20.45 43.48
CA THR A 777 -0.30 20.95 42.15
C THR A 777 0.94 21.31 41.35
N GLY A 778 0.95 20.96 40.07
CA GLY A 778 2.03 21.32 39.16
C GLY A 778 2.14 22.84 38.97
N ALA A 779 3.35 23.32 38.66
CA ALA A 779 3.56 24.71 38.32
C ALA A 779 2.89 25.05 36.97
N ALA A 780 2.38 26.27 36.84
CA ALA A 780 1.92 26.79 35.55
C ALA A 780 3.11 27.05 34.61
N GLY A 781 2.87 26.88 33.32
CA GLY A 781 3.84 27.18 32.27
C GLY A 781 4.03 28.68 32.09
N ALA A 782 5.24 29.05 31.65
CA ALA A 782 5.54 30.44 31.33
C ALA A 782 4.80 30.89 30.06
N ALA A 783 4.38 32.16 30.04
CA ALA A 783 3.89 32.80 28.83
C ALA A 783 5.02 32.98 27.79
N GLY A 784 4.65 32.87 26.52
CA GLY A 784 5.53 33.12 25.40
C GLY A 784 5.76 34.61 25.16
N VAL A 785 6.95 34.96 24.70
CA VAL A 785 7.28 36.34 24.29
C VAL A 785 6.65 36.65 22.92
N GLY A 786 6.20 37.89 22.72
CA GLY A 786 5.78 38.38 21.41
C GLY A 786 6.96 38.63 20.48
N GLY A 787 6.70 38.62 19.17
CA GLY A 787 7.71 38.89 18.15
C GLY A 787 8.04 40.38 18.03
N ALA A 788 9.24 40.68 17.53
CA ALA A 788 9.60 42.06 17.20
C ALA A 788 8.87 42.53 15.93
N GLY A 789 8.52 43.82 15.86
CA GLY A 789 8.02 44.43 14.62
C GLY A 789 9.13 44.62 13.59
N GLY A 790 8.78 44.59 12.31
CA GLY A 790 9.68 44.78 11.18
C GLY A 790 10.00 46.25 10.94
N ALA A 791 11.20 46.53 10.42
CA ALA A 791 11.58 47.89 10.04
C ALA A 791 10.82 48.36 8.78
N GLY A 792 10.56 49.67 8.65
CA GLY A 792 10.05 50.24 7.40
C GLY A 792 11.09 50.23 6.29
N GLY A 793 10.65 50.08 5.05
CA GLY A 793 11.49 50.16 3.86
C GLY A 793 11.86 51.60 3.51
N THR A 794 12.93 51.78 2.73
CA THR A 794 13.45 53.10 2.35
C THR A 794 13.14 53.41 0.88
N GLY A 795 12.80 54.66 0.54
CA GLY A 795 12.81 55.11 -0.86
C GLY A 795 14.24 55.41 -1.30
N THR A 796 14.66 55.01 -2.51
CA THR A 796 16.03 55.27 -3.00
C THR A 796 16.08 56.10 -4.28
N PRO A 797 16.91 57.18 -4.34
CA PRO A 797 17.57 57.88 -3.21
C PRO A 797 16.58 58.37 -2.11
N GLU A 798 17.05 58.73 -0.91
CA GLU A 798 16.21 58.92 0.31
C GLU A 798 14.84 59.60 0.03
N GLY A 799 13.79 58.79 -0.06
CA GLY A 799 12.38 59.20 -0.07
C GLY A 799 11.78 59.15 1.34
N GLN A 800 10.44 59.28 1.48
CA GLN A 800 9.81 59.04 2.78
C GLN A 800 9.86 57.53 3.11
N PRO A 801 10.50 57.14 4.24
CA PRO A 801 10.55 55.76 4.68
C PRO A 801 9.18 55.30 5.20
N GLY A 802 8.91 54.00 5.10
CA GLY A 802 7.74 53.40 5.72
C GLY A 802 7.84 53.38 7.26
N THR A 803 6.74 53.10 7.94
CA THR A 803 6.71 53.00 9.41
C THR A 803 7.26 51.66 9.89
N VAL A 804 7.83 51.63 11.09
CA VAL A 804 8.18 50.37 11.77
C VAL A 804 6.89 49.69 12.25
N GLY A 805 6.79 48.38 12.09
CA GLY A 805 5.68 47.59 12.61
C GLY A 805 5.66 47.51 14.14
N GLY A 806 4.50 47.28 14.72
CA GLY A 806 4.32 47.07 16.15
C GLY A 806 4.96 45.78 16.64
N SER A 807 5.42 45.76 17.89
CA SER A 807 5.82 44.50 18.54
C SER A 807 4.60 43.67 18.92
N GLY A 808 4.70 42.36 18.75
CA GLY A 808 3.69 41.41 19.19
C GLY A 808 3.50 41.42 20.70
N GLN A 809 2.28 41.18 21.15
CA GLN A 809 1.98 41.07 22.57
C GLN A 809 2.53 39.76 23.14
N PRO A 810 3.07 39.75 24.37
CA PRO A 810 3.32 38.51 25.12
C PRO A 810 2.02 37.74 25.38
N GLY A 811 2.14 36.43 25.56
CA GLY A 811 1.03 35.60 26.03
C GLY A 811 0.65 35.88 27.48
N SER A 812 -0.49 35.32 27.89
CA SER A 812 -0.98 35.34 29.29
C SER A 812 -0.55 34.12 30.08
#